data_AF-A0A915PNA5-F1
#
_entry.id   AF-A0A915PNA5-F1
#
_cell.length_a   1.000
_cell.length_b   1.000
_cell.length_c   1.000
_cell.angle_alpha   90.00
_cell.angle_beta   90.00
_cell.angle_gamma   90.00
#
_symmetry.space_group_name_H-M   'P 1'
#
loop_
_entity.id
_entity.type
_entity.pdbx_description
1 polymer ?
#
loop_
_entity_poly.entity_id
_entity_poly.type
_entity_poly.pdbx_seq_one_letter_code
_entity_poly.pdbx_strand_id
1 'polypeptide(L)'
;MDEKDYDTLNWLPQNAPYVDAEPEMIKVIETPTGFYEKLLVRYCFSLSLVEFFLDFVSVEKIKFKNKIGSKILRKHHFWWVNELEKALDTNPEIKIAILLDCLRGTRSGSEASSAQILVPRASVYLFHTPHLRGLKKRILPERVNEVVGLQHMKLLVFDNHIIFTGANLSKIYFTNRQDRYILIENCVQLADFVDSLVKAVGSCSFMLNMRGSTNLAKRCDVHPFKGCLKAYTKMLHSRVMSVVETLKEANSEKSFHSGARIYPLIQMGIASINQEYEFLKNLLSIQNDELSITMSSGYFNLTDHYIDLIANKSCYKMDVVYASPQANGFHQASGLFGFIPLMYVYISRLFYKVIRGNVRLFEYSRQGWSYHAKGLWINPKKSSVSATVIGSSNFGHRSVHRDLEAQFLIVMCNERLKMNLEELPFVVDMVLLQGLVFGRALMESLSQKGVAPATATVRLSHRIRVQRRGRVNRLFKRAITNPYETNEMLQRLGRCSVRHLSSGMSATSSSESLEEFLKGENWIPVYRFHGIHYSVLASKIKLALTVSSVALLPYKYWQYLHDTISINHLAVVSAFASCSTLAFIFFCRLFNRLIGVISMNETNEYVRIGYLSFWGSRCNKYMKLEDVIPLTESNTGVSDKIMRLQQYSSNEILNLPMFNVELLDSERATLLFGDTNLFSLSAKKME
;
A
#
# COMPACT_ATOMS: atom_id res chain seq x y z
N MET A 1 -0.51 -38.30 15.28
CA MET A 1 0.39 -37.56 16.17
C MET A 1 0.67 -38.44 17.37
N ASP A 2 1.93 -38.67 17.70
CA ASP A 2 2.30 -39.30 18.97
C ASP A 2 2.01 -38.33 20.14
N GLU A 3 1.83 -38.86 21.35
CA GLU A 3 1.63 -38.04 22.57
C GLU A 3 2.73 -36.98 22.78
N LYS A 4 3.95 -37.22 22.28
CA LYS A 4 5.07 -36.27 22.36
C LYS A 4 4.91 -35.01 21.51
N ASP A 5 4.10 -35.04 20.44
CA ASP A 5 3.88 -33.87 19.58
C ASP A 5 2.87 -32.88 20.21
N TYR A 6 2.00 -33.34 21.12
CA TYR A 6 0.94 -32.51 21.70
C TYR A 6 1.46 -31.32 22.51
N ASP A 7 2.53 -31.50 23.29
CA ASP A 7 3.15 -30.41 24.06
C ASP A 7 3.80 -29.35 23.15
N THR A 8 4.22 -29.75 21.95
CA THR A 8 4.86 -28.85 20.96
C THR A 8 3.88 -28.08 20.07
N LEU A 9 2.60 -28.46 20.10
CA LEU A 9 1.52 -27.93 19.25
C LEU A 9 0.44 -27.18 20.04
N ASN A 10 0.73 -26.76 21.27
CA ASN A 10 -0.19 -26.00 22.13
C ASN A 10 -0.62 -24.63 21.57
N TRP A 11 0.01 -24.14 20.49
CA TRP A 11 -0.43 -22.95 19.72
C TRP A 11 -1.54 -23.23 18.71
N LEU A 12 -1.85 -24.51 18.42
CA LEU A 12 -2.92 -24.82 17.48
C LEU A 12 -4.24 -24.21 17.98
N PRO A 13 -5.05 -23.64 17.08
CA PRO A 13 -6.29 -22.99 17.46
C PRO A 13 -7.27 -24.03 18.02
N GLN A 14 -7.55 -23.95 19.32
CA GLN A 14 -8.49 -24.86 19.98
C GLN A 14 -9.89 -24.69 19.40
N ASN A 15 -10.57 -25.79 19.08
CA ASN A 15 -11.95 -25.82 18.58
C ASN A 15 -12.20 -25.03 17.28
N ALA A 16 -11.15 -24.70 16.52
CA ALA A 16 -11.29 -24.07 15.20
C ALA A 16 -11.66 -25.12 14.15
N PRO A 17 -12.53 -24.77 13.18
CA PRO A 17 -12.84 -25.67 12.09
C PRO A 17 -11.60 -25.91 11.21
N TYR A 18 -11.51 -27.10 10.65
CA TYR A 18 -10.45 -27.47 9.71
C TYR A 18 -11.00 -28.19 8.49
N VAL A 19 -10.13 -28.39 7.50
CA VAL A 19 -10.33 -29.28 6.37
C VAL A 19 -9.05 -30.10 6.22
N ASP A 20 -9.20 -31.41 6.09
CA ASP A 20 -8.09 -32.31 5.81
C ASP A 20 -7.78 -32.30 4.29
N ALA A 21 -6.50 -32.30 3.94
CA ALA A 21 -6.05 -32.26 2.55
C ALA A 21 -4.85 -33.19 2.33
N GLU A 22 -4.82 -33.85 1.18
CA GLU A 22 -3.68 -34.67 0.79
C GLU A 22 -2.48 -33.79 0.43
N PRO A 23 -1.26 -34.10 0.93
CA PRO A 23 -0.07 -33.29 0.65
C PRO A 23 0.21 -33.04 -0.83
N GLU A 24 -0.07 -34.02 -1.69
CA GLU A 24 0.15 -33.94 -3.15
C GLU A 24 -0.76 -32.91 -3.85
N MET A 25 -1.88 -32.57 -3.20
CA MET A 25 -2.85 -31.60 -3.71
C MET A 25 -2.48 -30.16 -3.32
N ILE A 26 -1.49 -29.96 -2.45
CA ILE A 26 -1.02 -28.64 -2.01
C ILE A 26 0.22 -28.27 -2.82
N LYS A 27 0.10 -27.25 -3.68
CA LYS A 27 1.16 -26.83 -4.61
C LYS A 27 1.51 -25.37 -4.42
N VAL A 28 2.80 -25.08 -4.35
CA VAL A 28 3.32 -23.72 -4.39
C VAL A 28 3.37 -23.24 -5.83
N ILE A 29 2.95 -21.99 -6.06
CA ILE A 29 3.23 -21.31 -7.33
C ILE A 29 4.34 -20.29 -7.07
N GLU A 30 5.50 -20.52 -7.68
CA GLU A 30 6.74 -19.80 -7.33
C GLU A 30 6.81 -18.38 -7.87
N THR A 31 6.17 -18.12 -9.02
CA THR A 31 6.34 -16.86 -9.75
C THR A 31 5.01 -16.17 -10.04
N PRO A 32 5.01 -14.82 -10.10
CA PRO A 32 3.87 -14.05 -10.60
C PRO A 32 3.36 -14.51 -11.97
N THR A 33 4.28 -14.88 -12.87
CA THR A 33 3.95 -15.43 -14.19
C THR A 33 3.25 -16.78 -14.08
N GLY A 34 3.75 -17.69 -13.24
CA GLY A 34 3.11 -18.98 -13.00
C GLY A 34 1.71 -18.82 -12.40
N PHE A 35 1.53 -17.85 -11.50
CA PHE A 35 0.21 -17.52 -10.94
C PHE A 35 -0.76 -17.05 -12.04
N TYR A 36 -0.29 -16.16 -12.90
CA TYR A 36 -1.04 -15.68 -14.06
C TYR A 36 -1.40 -16.81 -15.04
N GLU A 37 -0.43 -17.65 -15.42
CA GLU A 37 -0.65 -18.77 -16.35
C GLU A 37 -1.61 -19.81 -15.80
N LYS A 38 -1.50 -20.16 -14.50
CA LYS A 38 -2.42 -21.09 -13.84
C LYS A 38 -3.84 -20.58 -13.86
N LEU A 39 -4.05 -19.30 -13.53
CA LEU A 39 -5.35 -18.65 -13.57
C LEU A 39 -5.99 -18.76 -14.96
N LEU A 40 -5.20 -18.49 -15.99
CA LEU A 40 -5.71 -18.30 -17.35
C LEU A 40 -5.85 -19.58 -18.16
N VAL A 41 -4.79 -20.38 -18.21
CA VAL A 41 -4.72 -21.52 -19.13
C VAL A 41 -5.47 -22.70 -18.56
N ARG A 42 -5.40 -22.90 -17.24
CA ARG A 42 -5.84 -24.16 -16.63
C ARG A 42 -7.24 -24.07 -16.03
N TYR A 43 -7.60 -22.93 -15.47
CA TYR A 43 -8.82 -22.82 -14.69
C TYR A 43 -9.92 -22.01 -15.41
N CYS A 44 -9.61 -20.91 -16.08
CA CYS A 44 -10.67 -20.21 -16.83
C CYS A 44 -11.32 -21.07 -17.93
N PHE A 45 -10.62 -22.01 -18.58
CA PHE A 45 -11.15 -22.74 -19.74
C PHE A 45 -11.85 -24.07 -19.44
N SER A 46 -11.77 -24.60 -18.22
CA SER A 46 -12.09 -26.02 -17.97
C SER A 46 -13.16 -26.24 -16.90
N LEU A 47 -13.82 -25.18 -16.43
CA LEU A 47 -14.60 -25.22 -15.20
C LEU A 47 -16.06 -24.79 -15.38
N SER A 48 -16.86 -25.03 -14.34
CA SER A 48 -18.29 -24.70 -14.28
C SER A 48 -18.62 -23.62 -13.23
N LEU A 49 -17.70 -23.30 -12.31
CA LEU A 49 -17.86 -22.28 -11.26
C LEU A 49 -16.55 -21.50 -11.07
N VAL A 50 -16.64 -20.18 -11.01
CA VAL A 50 -15.50 -19.27 -10.75
C VAL A 50 -15.86 -18.23 -9.72
N GLU A 51 -15.07 -18.14 -8.64
CA GLU A 51 -15.26 -17.12 -7.61
C GLU A 51 -14.00 -16.29 -7.34
N PHE A 52 -14.20 -14.98 -7.28
CA PHE A 52 -13.16 -14.00 -7.03
C PHE A 52 -13.44 -13.25 -5.73
N PHE A 53 -12.48 -13.30 -4.82
CA PHE A 53 -12.53 -12.60 -3.55
C PHE A 53 -11.34 -11.66 -3.48
N LEU A 54 -11.53 -10.36 -3.72
CA LEU A 54 -10.40 -9.44 -3.92
C LEU A 54 -10.76 -8.02 -3.48
N ASP A 55 -9.80 -7.29 -2.93
CA ASP A 55 -10.00 -5.88 -2.57
C ASP A 55 -10.27 -5.03 -3.81
N PHE A 56 -9.59 -5.36 -4.90
CA PHE A 56 -9.60 -4.57 -6.12
C PHE A 56 -9.18 -5.40 -7.32
N VAL A 57 -9.84 -5.12 -8.43
CA VAL A 57 -9.49 -5.66 -9.74
C VAL A 57 -9.13 -4.50 -10.65
N SER A 58 -7.87 -4.42 -11.08
CA SER A 58 -7.39 -3.38 -11.99
C SER A 58 -7.34 -3.88 -13.42
N VAL A 59 -7.86 -3.08 -14.34
CA VAL A 59 -7.70 -3.29 -15.76
C VAL A 59 -6.76 -2.21 -16.29
N GLU A 60 -5.49 -2.57 -16.48
CA GLU A 60 -4.46 -1.67 -16.99
C GLU A 60 -3.89 -2.15 -18.32
N LYS A 61 -3.45 -1.19 -19.16
CA LYS A 61 -2.84 -1.46 -20.46
C LYS A 61 -1.58 -2.31 -20.30
N ILE A 62 -1.60 -3.54 -20.80
CA ILE A 62 -0.42 -4.40 -20.88
C ILE A 62 0.28 -4.11 -22.22
N LYS A 63 1.50 -3.55 -22.16
CA LYS A 63 2.43 -3.49 -23.30
C LYS A 63 3.48 -4.60 -23.09
N PHE A 64 3.39 -5.69 -23.84
CA PHE A 64 4.49 -6.64 -23.96
C PHE A 64 5.43 -6.19 -25.09
N LYS A 65 6.73 -6.10 -24.81
CA LYS A 65 7.77 -6.08 -25.84
C LYS A 65 8.24 -7.52 -26.00
N ASN A 66 7.81 -8.20 -27.07
CA ASN A 66 8.48 -9.44 -27.47
C ASN A 66 9.81 -9.11 -28.16
N LYS A 67 10.83 -9.88 -27.81
CA LYS A 67 12.21 -9.76 -28.28
C LYS A 67 12.39 -10.48 -29.63
N ILE A 68 11.45 -10.30 -30.55
CA ILE A 68 11.53 -10.73 -31.96
C ILE A 68 10.81 -9.62 -32.74
N GLY A 69 11.51 -9.03 -33.72
CA GLY A 69 11.22 -7.73 -34.34
C GLY A 69 9.96 -7.62 -35.21
N SER A 70 8.82 -8.17 -34.80
CA SER A 70 7.52 -7.88 -35.42
C SER A 70 6.61 -7.11 -34.46
N LYS A 71 6.33 -5.85 -34.79
CA LYS A 71 5.28 -5.04 -34.13
C LYS A 71 3.91 -5.63 -34.50
N ILE A 72 3.43 -6.61 -33.74
CA ILE A 72 2.00 -6.90 -33.68
C ILE A 72 1.41 -6.04 -32.56
N LEU A 73 0.85 -4.90 -32.93
CA LEU A 73 0.01 -4.06 -32.07
C LEU A 73 -1.36 -4.75 -31.87
N ARG A 74 -1.47 -5.71 -30.95
CA ARG A 74 -2.77 -6.15 -30.45
C ARG A 74 -3.14 -5.36 -29.19
N LYS A 75 -4.28 -4.67 -29.24
CA LYS A 75 -4.89 -3.90 -28.14
C LYS A 75 -5.31 -4.84 -26.99
N HIS A 76 -4.37 -5.29 -26.16
CA HIS A 76 -4.67 -6.12 -24.98
C HIS A 76 -5.08 -5.26 -23.77
N HIS A 77 -6.29 -4.69 -23.83
CA HIS A 77 -6.82 -3.83 -22.77
C HIS A 77 -7.66 -4.54 -21.71
N PHE A 78 -7.95 -5.83 -21.86
CA PHE A 78 -8.90 -6.56 -21.01
C PHE A 78 -8.53 -8.04 -20.90
N TRP A 79 -7.25 -8.41 -20.95
CA TRP A 79 -6.85 -9.77 -21.34
C TRP A 79 -7.53 -10.90 -20.56
N TRP A 80 -7.47 -10.90 -19.23
CA TRP A 80 -8.14 -11.93 -18.42
C TRP A 80 -9.67 -11.82 -18.46
N VAL A 81 -10.22 -10.61 -18.62
CA VAL A 81 -11.66 -10.37 -18.80
C VAL A 81 -12.12 -10.97 -20.13
N ASN A 82 -11.38 -10.76 -21.22
CA ASN A 82 -11.65 -11.34 -22.53
C ASN A 82 -11.52 -12.86 -22.50
N GLU A 83 -10.55 -13.42 -21.79
CA GLU A 83 -10.46 -14.89 -21.65
C GLU A 83 -11.62 -15.46 -20.81
N LEU A 84 -12.07 -14.74 -19.77
CA LEU A 84 -13.30 -15.11 -19.05
C LEU A 84 -14.54 -14.99 -19.94
N GLU A 85 -14.65 -13.95 -20.77
CA GLU A 85 -15.74 -13.82 -21.75
C GLU A 85 -15.72 -14.98 -22.75
N LYS A 86 -14.56 -15.35 -23.28
CA LYS A 86 -14.43 -16.54 -24.15
C LYS A 86 -14.80 -17.83 -23.44
N ALA A 87 -14.38 -18.00 -22.18
CA ALA A 87 -14.74 -19.16 -21.39
C ALA A 87 -16.26 -19.23 -21.17
N LEU A 88 -16.88 -18.10 -20.85
CA LEU A 88 -18.32 -17.96 -20.73
C LEU A 88 -19.04 -18.24 -22.06
N ASP A 89 -18.50 -17.77 -23.19
CA ASP A 89 -19.06 -18.06 -24.52
C ASP A 89 -18.95 -19.54 -24.88
N THR A 90 -17.90 -20.21 -24.40
CA THR A 90 -17.68 -21.64 -24.62
C THR A 90 -18.57 -22.50 -23.70
N ASN A 91 -18.80 -22.06 -22.46
CA ASN A 91 -19.61 -22.76 -21.48
C ASN A 91 -20.60 -21.79 -20.79
N PRO A 92 -21.85 -21.71 -21.29
CA PRO A 92 -22.85 -20.77 -20.78
C PRO A 92 -23.34 -21.12 -19.36
N GLU A 93 -23.10 -22.34 -18.87
CA GLU A 93 -23.48 -22.78 -17.53
C GLU A 93 -22.50 -22.30 -16.44
N ILE A 94 -21.37 -21.68 -16.82
CA ILE A 94 -20.40 -21.16 -15.86
C ILE A 94 -21.05 -20.12 -14.97
N LYS A 95 -20.99 -20.36 -13.65
CA LYS A 95 -21.42 -19.41 -12.63
C LYS A 95 -20.22 -18.60 -12.16
N ILE A 96 -20.35 -17.27 -12.21
CA ILE A 96 -19.31 -16.37 -11.70
C ILE A 96 -19.84 -15.55 -10.52
N ALA A 97 -19.12 -15.57 -9.41
CA ALA A 97 -19.34 -14.71 -8.25
C ALA A 97 -18.09 -13.88 -7.94
N ILE A 98 -18.25 -12.58 -7.70
CA ILE A 98 -17.14 -11.67 -7.41
C ILE A 98 -17.51 -10.83 -6.20
N LEU A 99 -16.74 -10.90 -5.12
CA LEU A 99 -16.81 -9.92 -4.04
C LEU A 99 -15.64 -8.95 -4.15
N LEU A 100 -15.96 -7.66 -4.25
CA LEU A 100 -15.01 -6.55 -4.27
C LEU A 100 -15.26 -5.58 -3.13
N ASP A 101 -14.23 -4.82 -2.76
CA ASP A 101 -14.42 -3.63 -1.95
C ASP A 101 -15.12 -2.53 -2.77
N CYS A 102 -16.16 -1.93 -2.21
CA CYS A 102 -16.97 -0.91 -2.87
C CYS A 102 -16.15 0.36 -3.17
N LEU A 103 -15.28 0.80 -2.26
CA LEU A 103 -14.54 2.05 -2.38
C LEU A 103 -13.41 1.92 -3.41
N ARG A 104 -12.80 0.75 -3.49
CA ARG A 104 -11.79 0.43 -4.51
C ARG A 104 -12.42 0.12 -5.86
N GLY A 105 -13.50 -0.66 -5.87
CA GLY A 105 -14.17 -1.11 -7.09
C GLY A 105 -14.85 0.00 -7.88
N THR A 106 -15.28 1.11 -7.24
CA THR A 106 -16.01 2.20 -7.91
C THR A 106 -15.17 3.46 -8.17
N ARG A 107 -13.85 3.42 -7.96
CA ARG A 107 -12.96 4.59 -8.01
C ARG A 107 -12.79 5.24 -9.38
N SER A 108 -13.08 4.51 -10.45
CA SER A 108 -12.78 4.92 -11.82
C SER A 108 -13.95 5.61 -12.53
N GLY A 109 -14.85 6.27 -11.79
CA GLY A 109 -15.91 7.17 -12.27
C GLY A 109 -16.56 6.84 -13.62
N SER A 110 -17.77 6.24 -13.61
CA SER A 110 -18.72 6.08 -14.73
C SER A 110 -18.26 5.50 -16.09
N GLU A 111 -16.98 5.44 -16.41
CA GLU A 111 -16.45 4.82 -17.62
C GLU A 111 -15.77 3.49 -17.24
N ALA A 112 -16.52 2.41 -17.40
CA ALA A 112 -16.06 1.01 -17.34
C ALA A 112 -15.25 0.65 -16.07
N SER A 113 -15.91 0.59 -14.92
CA SER A 113 -15.36 -0.21 -13.81
C SER A 113 -15.19 -1.67 -14.27
N SER A 114 -14.11 -2.34 -13.86
CA SER A 114 -13.83 -3.75 -14.18
C SER A 114 -15.01 -4.69 -13.84
N ALA A 115 -15.81 -4.31 -12.85
CA ALA A 115 -17.04 -4.97 -12.46
C ALA A 115 -18.20 -4.81 -13.45
N GLN A 116 -18.30 -3.69 -14.16
CA GLN A 116 -19.39 -3.44 -15.13
C GLN A 116 -19.26 -4.30 -16.39
N ILE A 117 -18.04 -4.64 -16.79
CA ILE A 117 -17.79 -5.44 -18.01
C ILE A 117 -18.27 -6.89 -17.81
N LEU A 118 -18.21 -7.40 -16.59
CA LEU A 118 -18.58 -8.79 -16.27
C LEU A 118 -20.09 -8.97 -16.00
N VAL A 119 -20.89 -7.90 -16.02
CA VAL A 119 -22.34 -7.96 -15.83
C VAL A 119 -23.00 -7.88 -17.22
N PRO A 120 -23.89 -8.82 -17.62
CA PRO A 120 -24.86 -9.57 -16.81
C PRO A 120 -24.48 -10.99 -16.37
N ARG A 121 -23.29 -11.49 -16.74
CA ARG A 121 -22.94 -12.92 -16.62
C ARG A 121 -22.26 -13.30 -15.30
N ALA A 122 -21.94 -12.32 -14.46
CA ALA A 122 -21.38 -12.50 -13.12
C ALA A 122 -22.21 -11.81 -12.03
N SER A 123 -22.31 -12.45 -10.87
CA SER A 123 -22.85 -11.86 -9.65
C SER A 123 -21.76 -11.05 -8.94
N VAL A 124 -21.80 -9.72 -9.07
CA VAL A 124 -20.79 -8.84 -8.47
C VAL A 124 -21.32 -8.15 -7.22
N TYR A 125 -20.71 -8.50 -6.08
CA TYR A 125 -20.96 -7.93 -4.77
C TYR A 125 -19.91 -6.85 -4.44
N LEU A 126 -20.36 -5.75 -3.83
CA LEU A 126 -19.54 -4.60 -3.45
C LEU A 126 -19.68 -4.35 -1.95
N PHE A 127 -18.72 -4.84 -1.17
CA PHE A 127 -18.70 -4.66 0.28
C PHE A 127 -18.36 -3.22 0.64
N HIS A 128 -19.13 -2.60 1.53
CA HIS A 128 -18.87 -1.25 1.99
C HIS A 128 -18.68 -1.27 3.51
N THR A 129 -17.52 -0.79 3.98
CA THR A 129 -17.25 -0.73 5.42
C THR A 129 -18.36 0.04 6.17
N PRO A 130 -18.92 -0.52 7.25
CA PRO A 130 -20.00 0.12 7.98
C PRO A 130 -19.53 1.30 8.83
N HIS A 131 -18.23 1.55 8.95
CA HIS A 131 -17.70 2.71 9.70
C HIS A 131 -17.57 3.97 8.85
N LEU A 132 -17.63 3.86 7.51
CA LEU A 132 -17.64 5.01 6.61
C LEU A 132 -19.08 5.52 6.39
N ARG A 133 -19.58 6.33 7.33
CA ARG A 133 -20.98 6.80 7.35
C ARG A 133 -21.08 8.31 7.57
N GLY A 134 -22.24 8.88 7.26
CA GLY A 134 -22.59 10.28 7.56
C GLY A 134 -21.56 11.29 7.08
N LEU A 135 -21.18 12.22 7.95
CA LEU A 135 -20.20 13.28 7.65
C LEU A 135 -18.81 12.73 7.25
N LYS A 136 -18.37 11.60 7.83
CA LYS A 136 -17.08 11.00 7.47
C LYS A 136 -17.04 10.62 5.99
N LYS A 137 -18.11 10.03 5.48
CA LYS A 137 -18.25 9.70 4.05
C LYS A 137 -18.33 10.95 3.16
N ARG A 138 -18.91 12.05 3.64
CA ARG A 138 -19.07 13.30 2.88
C ARG A 138 -17.79 14.14 2.81
N ILE A 139 -16.92 14.04 3.81
CA ILE A 139 -15.76 14.93 3.98
C ILE A 139 -14.44 14.26 3.56
N LEU A 140 -14.30 12.95 3.78
CA LEU A 140 -13.05 12.26 3.48
C LEU A 140 -12.84 12.14 1.95
N PRO A 141 -11.67 12.54 1.42
CA PRO A 141 -11.32 12.30 0.02
C PRO A 141 -11.35 10.81 -0.31
N GLU A 142 -11.72 10.45 -1.54
CA GLU A 142 -11.80 9.05 -1.98
C GLU A 142 -10.52 8.24 -1.72
N ARG A 143 -9.35 8.89 -1.73
CA ARG A 143 -8.04 8.29 -1.45
C ARG A 143 -7.81 7.94 0.02
N VAL A 144 -8.49 8.61 0.95
CA VAL A 144 -8.31 8.45 2.40
C VAL A 144 -9.41 7.58 3.03
N ASN A 145 -10.53 7.38 2.32
CA ASN A 145 -11.64 6.51 2.75
C ASN A 145 -11.17 5.09 3.10
N GLU A 146 -10.11 4.61 2.45
CA GLU A 146 -9.49 3.32 2.71
C GLU A 146 -8.98 3.12 4.15
N VAL A 147 -8.55 4.20 4.81
CA VAL A 147 -8.00 4.13 6.16
C VAL A 147 -9.06 3.67 7.17
N VAL A 148 -10.35 3.83 6.82
CA VAL A 148 -11.47 3.47 7.69
C VAL A 148 -11.68 1.95 7.77
N GLY A 149 -11.33 1.20 6.72
CA GLY A 149 -11.47 -0.25 6.65
C GLY A 149 -12.00 -0.69 5.28
N LEU A 150 -11.60 -1.88 4.83
CA LEU A 150 -11.91 -2.41 3.51
C LEU A 150 -12.25 -3.92 3.58
N GLN A 151 -12.90 -4.43 2.53
CA GLN A 151 -12.74 -5.86 2.22
C GLN A 151 -11.28 -6.06 1.80
N HIS A 152 -10.56 -6.97 2.45
CA HIS A 152 -9.14 -7.21 2.17
C HIS A 152 -8.83 -8.69 1.87
N MET A 153 -9.81 -9.58 1.81
CA MET A 153 -9.60 -11.02 1.57
C MET A 153 -9.27 -11.28 0.11
N LYS A 154 -8.31 -12.19 -0.15
CA LYS A 154 -7.74 -12.48 -1.48
C LYS A 154 -7.72 -13.99 -1.74
N LEU A 155 -8.78 -14.48 -2.36
CA LEU A 155 -9.02 -15.90 -2.61
C LEU A 155 -9.63 -16.09 -3.99
N LEU A 156 -9.24 -17.16 -4.65
CA LEU A 156 -9.77 -17.55 -5.95
C LEU A 156 -10.27 -18.99 -5.85
N VAL A 157 -11.50 -19.23 -6.28
CA VAL A 157 -12.10 -20.56 -6.32
C VAL A 157 -12.49 -20.90 -7.74
N PHE A 158 -12.20 -22.14 -8.12
CA PHE A 158 -12.25 -22.65 -9.47
C PHE A 158 -12.74 -24.10 -9.38
N ASP A 159 -14.06 -24.30 -9.47
CA ASP A 159 -14.73 -25.54 -9.05
C ASP A 159 -14.24 -26.00 -7.66
N ASN A 160 -13.46 -27.09 -7.59
CA ASN A 160 -12.90 -27.65 -6.37
C ASN A 160 -11.44 -27.25 -6.11
N HIS A 161 -10.90 -26.31 -6.88
CA HIS A 161 -9.55 -25.79 -6.77
C HIS A 161 -9.55 -24.40 -6.14
N ILE A 162 -8.57 -24.13 -5.29
CA ILE A 162 -8.50 -22.88 -4.54
C ILE A 162 -7.10 -22.32 -4.61
N ILE A 163 -6.97 -21.03 -4.88
CA ILE A 163 -5.69 -20.33 -4.82
C ILE A 163 -5.71 -19.34 -3.66
N PHE A 164 -4.87 -19.60 -2.68
CA PHE A 164 -4.57 -18.69 -1.59
C PHE A 164 -3.47 -17.72 -1.99
N THR A 165 -3.73 -16.42 -1.87
CA THR A 165 -2.73 -15.41 -2.21
C THR A 165 -2.92 -14.10 -1.46
N GLY A 166 -1.85 -13.30 -1.34
CA GLY A 166 -1.92 -11.91 -0.93
C GLY A 166 -2.09 -10.92 -2.10
N ALA A 167 -2.19 -11.44 -3.34
CA ALA A 167 -2.17 -10.69 -4.58
C ALA A 167 -3.57 -10.26 -5.07
N ASN A 168 -3.65 -9.06 -5.66
CA ASN A 168 -4.82 -8.61 -6.41
C ASN A 168 -4.69 -8.98 -7.89
N LEU A 169 -5.81 -9.04 -8.61
CA LEU A 169 -5.78 -9.18 -10.08
C LEU A 169 -5.46 -7.83 -10.73
N SER A 170 -4.16 -7.52 -10.81
CA SER A 170 -3.64 -6.36 -11.51
C SER A 170 -2.24 -6.62 -12.06
N LYS A 171 -1.84 -5.82 -13.05
CA LYS A 171 -0.60 -6.00 -13.81
C LYS A 171 0.63 -6.24 -12.93
N ILE A 172 0.84 -5.43 -11.90
CA ILE A 172 2.04 -5.52 -11.05
C ILE A 172 2.17 -6.88 -10.36
N TYR A 173 1.06 -7.52 -9.98
CA TYR A 173 1.02 -8.85 -9.35
C TYR A 173 1.22 -10.01 -10.33
N PHE A 174 1.17 -9.75 -11.63
CA PHE A 174 1.49 -10.73 -12.67
C PHE A 174 2.92 -10.58 -13.19
N THR A 175 3.60 -9.47 -12.87
CA THR A 175 4.91 -9.16 -13.45
C THR A 175 6.04 -9.10 -12.43
N ASN A 176 5.98 -8.15 -11.51
CA ASN A 176 7.16 -7.71 -10.74
C ASN A 176 6.80 -7.28 -9.31
N ARG A 177 5.82 -7.95 -8.72
CA ARG A 177 5.48 -7.85 -7.30
C ARG A 177 5.53 -9.23 -6.69
N GLN A 178 6.47 -9.44 -5.79
CA GLN A 178 6.62 -10.68 -5.06
C GLN A 178 5.48 -10.82 -4.05
N ASP A 179 4.68 -11.87 -4.22
CA ASP A 179 3.66 -12.30 -3.26
C ASP A 179 3.79 -13.82 -3.05
N ARG A 180 2.88 -14.41 -2.27
CA ARG A 180 2.77 -15.86 -2.08
C ARG A 180 1.52 -16.39 -2.76
N TYR A 181 1.63 -17.61 -3.26
CA TYR A 181 0.57 -18.28 -4.02
C TYR A 181 0.60 -19.77 -3.68
N ILE A 182 -0.47 -20.28 -3.08
CA ILE A 182 -0.64 -21.70 -2.80
C ILE A 182 -1.92 -22.16 -3.48
N LEU A 183 -1.79 -23.17 -4.34
CA LEU A 183 -2.89 -23.86 -5.00
C LEU A 183 -3.23 -25.10 -4.19
N ILE A 184 -4.50 -25.23 -3.82
CA ILE A 184 -5.09 -26.44 -3.25
C ILE A 184 -5.95 -27.07 -4.33
N GLU A 185 -5.62 -28.28 -4.77
CA GLU A 185 -6.39 -29.00 -5.78
C GLU A 185 -7.44 -29.93 -5.15
N ASN A 186 -8.59 -30.08 -5.82
CA ASN A 186 -9.61 -31.09 -5.51
C ASN A 186 -10.08 -31.11 -4.04
N CYS A 187 -10.24 -29.94 -3.42
CA CYS A 187 -10.66 -29.82 -2.02
C CYS A 187 -12.06 -29.23 -1.93
N VAL A 188 -13.07 -30.10 -2.09
CA VAL A 188 -14.49 -29.73 -2.17
C VAL A 188 -14.95 -28.98 -0.91
N GLN A 189 -14.68 -29.52 0.28
CA GLN A 189 -15.11 -28.91 1.56
C GLN A 189 -14.57 -27.48 1.74
N LEU A 190 -13.32 -27.24 1.33
CA LEU A 190 -12.70 -25.94 1.43
C LEU A 190 -13.25 -24.97 0.39
N ALA A 191 -13.57 -25.46 -0.81
CA ALA A 191 -14.17 -24.66 -1.88
C ALA A 191 -15.60 -24.23 -1.47
N ASP A 192 -16.40 -25.16 -0.95
CA ASP A 192 -17.74 -24.91 -0.43
C ASP A 192 -17.75 -23.93 0.74
N PHE A 193 -16.74 -24.02 1.63
CA PHE A 193 -16.56 -23.06 2.72
C PHE A 193 -16.28 -21.65 2.19
N VAL A 194 -15.35 -21.51 1.23
CA VAL A 194 -15.00 -20.20 0.66
C VAL A 194 -16.19 -19.62 -0.10
N ASP A 195 -16.91 -20.41 -0.89
CA ASP A 195 -18.14 -20.01 -1.58
C ASP A 195 -19.22 -19.53 -0.59
N SER A 196 -19.45 -20.31 0.46
CA SER A 196 -20.38 -19.94 1.52
C SER A 196 -19.98 -18.64 2.22
N LEU A 197 -18.68 -18.42 2.44
CA LEU A 197 -18.14 -17.18 3.00
C LEU A 197 -18.38 -16.00 2.04
N VAL A 198 -18.18 -16.19 0.74
CA VAL A 198 -18.45 -15.18 -0.29
C VAL A 198 -19.92 -14.79 -0.29
N LYS A 199 -20.81 -15.77 -0.29
CA LYS A 199 -22.26 -15.56 -0.23
C LYS A 199 -22.67 -14.89 1.08
N ALA A 200 -22.07 -15.25 2.21
CA ALA A 200 -22.36 -14.64 3.51
C ALA A 200 -22.01 -13.14 3.50
N VAL A 201 -20.80 -12.76 3.10
CA VAL A 201 -20.40 -11.34 3.03
C VAL A 201 -21.12 -10.60 1.90
N GLY A 202 -21.30 -11.24 0.74
CA GLY A 202 -22.04 -10.71 -0.40
C GLY A 202 -23.50 -10.40 -0.07
N SER A 203 -24.14 -11.23 0.75
CA SER A 203 -25.53 -11.01 1.22
C SER A 203 -25.68 -9.77 2.13
N CYS A 204 -24.57 -9.27 2.69
CA CYS A 204 -24.50 -8.04 3.48
C CYS A 204 -24.02 -6.82 2.67
N SER A 205 -23.80 -6.99 1.36
CA SER A 205 -23.13 -6.03 0.49
C SER A 205 -24.09 -5.38 -0.51
N PHE A 206 -23.58 -4.41 -1.27
CA PHE A 206 -24.26 -3.98 -2.49
C PHE A 206 -24.06 -5.03 -3.60
N MET A 207 -24.92 -5.02 -4.59
CA MET A 207 -24.86 -5.86 -5.78
C MET A 207 -24.99 -4.98 -7.02
N LEU A 208 -24.15 -5.23 -8.03
CA LEU A 208 -24.19 -4.50 -9.28
C LEU A 208 -25.32 -5.03 -10.17
N ASN A 209 -26.16 -4.14 -10.72
CA ASN A 209 -27.19 -4.50 -11.68
C ASN A 209 -26.68 -4.45 -13.12
N MET A 210 -27.45 -5.01 -14.06
CA MET A 210 -27.19 -4.97 -15.52
C MET A 210 -26.96 -3.57 -16.10
N ARG A 211 -27.46 -2.52 -15.45
CA ARG A 211 -27.27 -1.12 -15.85
C ARG A 211 -26.05 -0.45 -15.22
N GLY A 212 -25.22 -1.21 -14.50
CA GLY A 212 -24.07 -0.68 -13.76
C GLY A 212 -24.43 0.10 -12.49
N SER A 213 -25.71 0.15 -12.10
CA SER A 213 -26.16 0.75 -10.84
C SER A 213 -26.01 -0.22 -9.67
N THR A 214 -25.80 0.33 -8.46
CA THR A 214 -25.66 -0.47 -7.24
C THR A 214 -26.96 -0.53 -6.46
N ASN A 215 -27.46 -1.74 -6.23
CA ASN A 215 -28.58 -2.02 -5.32
C ASN A 215 -28.09 -2.76 -4.09
N LEU A 216 -28.89 -2.82 -3.03
CA LEU A 216 -28.60 -3.75 -1.93
C LEU A 216 -28.80 -5.19 -2.42
N ALA A 217 -27.95 -6.11 -1.97
CA ALA A 217 -28.20 -7.54 -2.19
C ALA A 217 -29.57 -7.92 -1.63
N LYS A 218 -30.26 -8.89 -2.25
CA LYS A 218 -31.65 -9.25 -1.90
C LYS A 218 -31.86 -9.60 -0.42
N ARG A 219 -30.84 -10.18 0.21
CA ARG A 219 -30.86 -10.56 1.64
C ARG A 219 -30.19 -9.51 2.53
N CYS A 220 -29.89 -8.30 2.06
CA CYS A 220 -29.24 -7.28 2.88
C CYS A 220 -30.29 -6.46 3.65
N ASP A 221 -30.66 -6.96 4.83
CA ASP A 221 -31.77 -6.41 5.62
C ASP A 221 -31.43 -5.06 6.26
N VAL A 222 -30.14 -4.81 6.50
CA VAL A 222 -29.65 -3.58 7.11
C VAL A 222 -28.69 -2.89 6.14
N HIS A 223 -29.01 -1.64 5.79
CA HIS A 223 -28.17 -0.89 4.85
C HIS A 223 -26.75 -0.61 5.44
N PRO A 224 -25.65 -0.87 4.70
CA PRO A 224 -24.27 -0.79 5.22
C PRO A 224 -23.88 0.55 5.85
N PHE A 225 -24.28 1.68 5.24
CA PHE A 225 -23.99 3.01 5.78
C PHE A 225 -25.19 3.87 6.21
N LYS A 226 -26.42 3.52 5.83
CA LYS A 226 -27.65 4.25 6.23
C LYS A 226 -28.42 3.58 7.37
N GLY A 227 -28.28 2.26 7.55
CA GLY A 227 -29.01 1.50 8.59
C GLY A 227 -28.38 1.64 9.98
N CYS A 228 -28.84 0.91 11.00
CA CYS A 228 -28.19 0.90 12.32
C CYS A 228 -26.83 0.18 12.26
N LEU A 229 -25.76 0.78 12.83
CA LEU A 229 -24.41 0.20 12.81
C LEU A 229 -24.37 -1.14 13.57
N LYS A 230 -24.89 -1.16 14.80
CA LYS A 230 -24.92 -2.36 15.65
C LYS A 230 -25.74 -3.49 15.02
N ALA A 231 -26.83 -3.16 14.34
CA ALA A 231 -27.65 -4.15 13.64
C ALA A 231 -26.90 -4.73 12.43
N TYR A 232 -26.21 -3.89 11.65
CA TYR A 232 -25.42 -4.34 10.51
C TYR A 232 -24.26 -5.25 10.94
N THR A 233 -23.50 -4.86 11.96
CA THR A 233 -22.38 -5.66 12.46
C THR A 233 -22.85 -6.98 13.04
N LYS A 234 -24.00 -7.01 13.73
CA LYS A 234 -24.63 -8.24 14.22
C LYS A 234 -25.05 -9.17 13.07
N MET A 235 -25.66 -8.62 12.02
CA MET A 235 -26.07 -9.37 10.83
C MET A 235 -24.85 -9.98 10.10
N LEU A 236 -23.79 -9.18 9.92
CA LEU A 236 -22.54 -9.67 9.31
C LEU A 236 -21.90 -10.77 10.16
N HIS A 237 -21.79 -10.56 11.48
CA HIS A 237 -21.27 -11.56 12.40
C HIS A 237 -22.06 -12.86 12.33
N SER A 238 -23.39 -12.82 12.46
CA SER A 238 -24.21 -14.04 12.47
C SER A 238 -24.09 -14.84 11.19
N ARG A 239 -24.01 -14.18 10.03
CA ARG A 239 -23.90 -14.87 8.74
C ARG A 239 -22.52 -15.50 8.52
N VAL A 240 -21.46 -14.78 8.88
CA VAL A 240 -20.09 -15.32 8.75
C VAL A 240 -19.86 -16.45 9.75
N MET A 241 -20.27 -16.27 11.00
CA MET A 241 -20.10 -17.31 12.03
C MET A 241 -20.93 -18.56 11.72
N SER A 242 -22.14 -18.42 11.17
CA SER A 242 -22.93 -19.57 10.69
C SER A 242 -22.16 -20.43 9.69
N VAL A 243 -21.39 -19.83 8.76
CA VAL A 243 -20.55 -20.58 7.80
C VAL A 243 -19.41 -21.31 8.52
N VAL A 244 -18.75 -20.63 9.47
CA VAL A 244 -17.68 -21.20 10.29
C VAL A 244 -18.20 -22.38 11.13
N GLU A 245 -19.39 -22.25 11.70
CA GLU A 245 -20.06 -23.26 12.53
C GLU A 245 -20.48 -24.47 11.68
N THR A 246 -21.01 -24.26 10.47
CA THR A 246 -21.31 -25.37 9.54
C THR A 246 -20.07 -26.18 9.19
N LEU A 247 -18.92 -25.51 8.91
CA LEU A 247 -17.67 -26.22 8.68
C LEU A 247 -17.20 -26.97 9.94
N LYS A 248 -17.40 -26.37 11.11
CA LYS A 248 -17.06 -27.01 12.40
C LYS A 248 -17.87 -28.27 12.66
N GLU A 249 -19.17 -28.24 12.39
CA GLU A 249 -20.08 -29.38 12.53
C GLU A 249 -19.76 -30.53 11.55
N ALA A 250 -19.25 -30.19 10.36
CA ALA A 250 -18.81 -31.18 9.38
C ALA A 250 -17.52 -31.92 9.81
N ASN A 251 -16.75 -31.38 10.76
CA ASN A 251 -15.54 -32.04 11.28
C ASN A 251 -15.93 -33.20 12.19
N SER A 252 -15.83 -34.43 11.67
CA SER A 252 -15.87 -35.63 12.49
C SER A 252 -14.55 -35.78 13.28
N GLU A 253 -14.57 -36.40 14.46
CA GLU A 253 -13.37 -36.79 15.23
C GLU A 253 -12.54 -37.86 14.46
N LYS A 254 -11.95 -37.46 13.34
CA LYS A 254 -10.96 -38.26 12.62
C LYS A 254 -9.59 -37.88 13.13
N SER A 255 -8.83 -38.89 13.56
CA SER A 255 -7.39 -38.80 13.78
C SER A 255 -6.73 -38.12 12.58
N PHE A 256 -5.69 -37.32 12.85
CA PHE A 256 -4.85 -36.64 11.85
C PHE A 256 -4.17 -37.68 10.94
N HIS A 257 -4.91 -38.18 9.96
CA HIS A 257 -4.48 -39.21 9.01
C HIS A 257 -4.06 -38.62 7.68
N SER A 258 -4.60 -37.45 7.30
CA SER A 258 -4.14 -36.68 6.15
C SER A 258 -2.80 -36.03 6.46
N GLY A 259 -1.85 -36.08 5.54
CA GLY A 259 -0.52 -35.49 5.75
C GLY A 259 -0.51 -33.96 5.88
N ALA A 260 -1.66 -33.31 5.66
CA ALA A 260 -1.89 -31.90 5.91
C ALA A 260 -3.33 -31.61 6.41
N ARG A 261 -3.47 -30.52 7.15
CA ARG A 261 -4.74 -29.98 7.65
C ARG A 261 -4.75 -28.46 7.54
N ILE A 262 -5.85 -27.91 7.06
CA ILE A 262 -6.01 -26.49 6.77
C ILE A 262 -7.07 -25.91 7.70
N TYR A 263 -6.70 -24.89 8.49
CA TYR A 263 -7.61 -24.17 9.38
C TYR A 263 -7.88 -22.78 8.79
N PRO A 264 -9.13 -22.48 8.36
CA PRO A 264 -9.52 -21.13 8.00
C PRO A 264 -9.59 -20.25 9.26
N LEU A 265 -8.85 -19.14 9.25
CA LEU A 265 -8.81 -18.17 10.34
C LEU A 265 -9.36 -16.84 9.83
N ILE A 266 -10.56 -16.49 10.28
CA ILE A 266 -11.26 -15.27 9.86
C ILE A 266 -10.97 -14.12 10.84
N GLN A 267 -10.63 -12.96 10.28
CA GLN A 267 -10.39 -11.74 11.04
C GLN A 267 -11.24 -10.61 10.49
N MET A 268 -12.28 -10.23 11.25
CA MET A 268 -13.22 -9.17 10.90
C MET A 268 -13.54 -8.38 12.17
N GLY A 269 -12.61 -7.54 12.62
CA GLY A 269 -12.74 -6.78 13.87
C GLY A 269 -14.00 -5.92 13.94
N ILE A 270 -14.46 -5.41 12.79
CA ILE A 270 -15.71 -4.64 12.67
C ILE A 270 -16.97 -5.44 13.05
N ALA A 271 -16.89 -6.77 12.94
CA ALA A 271 -17.95 -7.70 13.28
C ALA A 271 -17.64 -8.44 14.59
N SER A 272 -16.57 -8.10 15.30
CA SER A 272 -16.08 -8.81 16.50
C SER A 272 -15.65 -10.27 16.25
N ILE A 273 -15.23 -10.60 15.03
CA ILE A 273 -14.64 -11.90 14.70
C ILE A 273 -13.11 -11.75 14.71
N ASN A 274 -12.43 -12.47 15.60
CA ASN A 274 -11.00 -12.25 15.89
C ASN A 274 -10.17 -13.55 15.89
N GLN A 275 -10.48 -14.51 15.02
CA GLN A 275 -9.85 -15.84 15.06
C GLN A 275 -8.34 -15.79 14.76
N GLU A 276 -7.91 -15.00 13.77
CA GLU A 276 -6.48 -14.77 13.48
C GLU A 276 -5.79 -14.13 14.69
N TYR A 277 -6.40 -13.09 15.26
CA TYR A 277 -5.81 -12.36 16.38
C TYR A 277 -5.60 -13.25 17.62
N GLU A 278 -6.59 -14.06 18.00
CA GLU A 278 -6.44 -14.98 19.14
C GLU A 278 -5.41 -16.09 18.84
N PHE A 279 -5.38 -16.61 17.61
CA PHE A 279 -4.35 -17.56 17.17
C PHE A 279 -2.94 -16.96 17.30
N LEU A 280 -2.70 -15.77 16.72
CA LEU A 280 -1.40 -15.11 16.77
C LEU A 280 -1.00 -14.71 18.19
N LYS A 281 -1.95 -14.27 19.01
CA LYS A 281 -1.72 -13.99 20.43
C LYS A 281 -1.22 -15.24 21.16
N ASN A 282 -1.86 -16.38 20.95
CA ASN A 282 -1.42 -17.64 21.56
C ASN A 282 -0.03 -18.04 21.06
N LEU A 283 0.17 -18.09 19.73
CA LEU A 283 1.45 -18.44 19.12
C LEU A 283 2.61 -17.55 19.60
N LEU A 284 2.43 -16.23 19.58
CA LEU A 284 3.48 -15.27 19.94
C LEU A 284 3.76 -15.24 21.45
N SER A 285 2.84 -15.73 22.28
CA SER A 285 2.99 -15.83 23.73
C SER A 285 3.78 -17.07 24.19
N ILE A 286 4.04 -18.03 23.30
CA ILE A 286 4.74 -19.26 23.63
C ILE A 286 6.17 -19.01 24.10
N GLN A 287 6.54 -19.72 25.16
CA GLN A 287 7.88 -19.73 25.72
C GLN A 287 8.54 -21.06 25.39
N ASN A 288 9.02 -21.20 24.14
CA ASN A 288 9.67 -22.42 23.66
C ASN A 288 10.88 -22.08 22.76
N ASP A 289 12.09 -22.38 23.21
CA ASP A 289 13.35 -22.11 22.50
C ASP A 289 13.59 -23.03 21.29
N GLU A 290 12.82 -24.12 21.22
CA GLU A 290 12.83 -25.06 20.12
C GLU A 290 11.94 -24.61 18.96
N LEU A 291 11.07 -23.62 19.19
CA LEU A 291 10.25 -23.03 18.15
C LEU A 291 11.05 -22.01 17.32
N SER A 292 10.87 -22.08 16.01
CA SER A 292 11.37 -21.08 15.05
C SER A 292 10.20 -20.52 14.27
N ILE A 293 10.09 -19.19 14.22
CA ILE A 293 9.01 -18.50 13.51
C ILE A 293 9.61 -17.58 12.46
N THR A 294 9.17 -17.69 11.21
CA THR A 294 9.47 -16.68 10.18
C THR A 294 8.18 -15.96 9.85
N MET A 295 8.16 -14.63 9.92
CA MET A 295 7.01 -13.80 9.58
C MET A 295 7.33 -12.93 8.37
N SER A 296 6.40 -12.87 7.41
CA SER A 296 6.49 -12.01 6.24
C SER A 296 5.35 -10.98 6.26
N SER A 297 5.68 -9.71 6.02
CA SER A 297 4.68 -8.65 5.88
C SER A 297 5.11 -7.63 4.83
N GLY A 298 4.25 -7.42 3.81
CA GLY A 298 4.46 -6.40 2.78
C GLY A 298 4.45 -4.97 3.33
N TYR A 299 3.72 -4.73 4.42
CA TYR A 299 3.65 -3.44 5.11
C TYR A 299 3.89 -3.65 6.61
N PHE A 300 5.16 -3.81 6.99
CA PHE A 300 5.55 -4.12 8.36
C PHE A 300 5.16 -3.01 9.33
N ASN A 301 4.09 -3.26 10.09
CA ASN A 301 3.57 -2.36 11.12
C ASN A 301 2.71 -3.15 12.11
N LEU A 302 3.36 -4.03 12.89
CA LEU A 302 2.69 -4.89 13.87
C LEU A 302 1.91 -4.07 14.91
N THR A 303 0.86 -4.65 15.48
CA THR A 303 0.15 -4.05 16.61
C THR A 303 1.04 -3.98 17.85
N ASP A 304 0.81 -2.98 18.72
CA ASP A 304 1.55 -2.83 19.99
C ASP A 304 1.47 -4.12 20.82
N HIS A 305 0.31 -4.79 20.83
CA HIS A 305 0.13 -6.05 21.53
C HIS A 305 1.04 -7.17 20.97
N TYR A 306 1.15 -7.31 19.65
CA TYR A 306 2.09 -8.27 19.05
C TYR A 306 3.54 -7.90 19.36
N ILE A 307 3.89 -6.62 19.30
CA ILE A 307 5.22 -6.13 19.66
C ILE A 307 5.54 -6.47 21.12
N ASP A 308 4.61 -6.25 22.04
CA ASP A 308 4.78 -6.54 23.46
C ASP A 308 4.97 -8.03 23.73
N LEU A 309 4.21 -8.90 23.06
CA LEU A 309 4.38 -10.35 23.15
C LEU A 309 5.76 -10.77 22.64
N ILE A 310 6.16 -10.28 21.47
CA ILE A 310 7.48 -10.61 20.88
C ILE A 310 8.62 -10.06 21.76
N ALA A 311 8.51 -8.83 22.26
CA ALA A 311 9.58 -8.20 23.05
C ALA A 311 9.72 -8.80 24.46
N ASN A 312 8.61 -9.18 25.10
CA ASN A 312 8.60 -9.56 26.52
C ASN A 312 8.44 -11.06 26.77
N LYS A 313 7.77 -11.78 25.88
CA LYS A 313 7.42 -13.20 26.07
C LYS A 313 8.23 -14.14 25.18
N SER A 314 8.81 -13.68 24.07
CA SER A 314 9.53 -14.57 23.16
C SER A 314 10.78 -15.18 23.81
N CYS A 315 10.86 -16.51 23.73
CA CYS A 315 12.08 -17.27 23.93
C CYS A 315 12.48 -18.06 22.65
N TYR A 316 11.58 -18.11 21.67
CA TYR A 316 11.79 -18.69 20.33
C TYR A 316 12.71 -17.84 19.44
N LYS A 317 13.24 -18.47 18.38
CA LYS A 317 13.91 -17.72 17.30
C LYS A 317 12.87 -17.14 16.35
N MET A 318 13.01 -15.87 15.98
CA MET A 318 12.10 -15.22 15.05
C MET A 318 12.82 -14.47 13.94
N ASP A 319 12.42 -14.70 12.71
CA ASP A 319 12.87 -13.95 11.54
C ASP A 319 11.70 -13.14 10.98
N VAL A 320 11.90 -11.85 10.72
CA VAL A 320 10.88 -10.97 10.13
C VAL A 320 11.37 -10.45 8.79
N VAL A 321 10.61 -10.74 7.74
CA VAL A 321 10.89 -10.34 6.36
C VAL A 321 9.90 -9.28 5.91
N TYR A 322 10.39 -8.15 5.44
CA TYR A 322 9.55 -7.03 5.00
C TYR A 322 10.14 -6.29 3.81
N ALA A 323 9.35 -5.43 3.17
CA ALA A 323 9.78 -4.66 2.00
C ALA A 323 10.86 -3.63 2.37
N SER A 324 11.97 -3.59 1.62
CA SER A 324 12.88 -2.45 1.64
C SER A 324 12.17 -1.17 1.15
N PRO A 325 12.74 0.03 1.39
CA PRO A 325 12.19 1.28 0.87
C PRO A 325 11.99 1.29 -0.65
N GLN A 326 12.89 0.62 -1.38
CA GLN A 326 12.87 0.49 -2.84
C GLN A 326 11.86 -0.55 -3.32
N ALA A 327 11.64 -1.62 -2.54
CA ALA A 327 10.66 -2.65 -2.84
C ALA A 327 9.26 -2.33 -2.29
N ASN A 328 9.06 -1.16 -1.66
CA ASN A 328 7.76 -0.75 -1.14
C ASN A 328 6.81 -0.34 -2.28
N GLY A 329 5.52 -0.68 -2.17
CA GLY A 329 4.51 -0.30 -3.16
C GLY A 329 4.32 1.21 -3.36
N PHE A 330 4.78 2.04 -2.41
CA PHE A 330 4.76 3.51 -2.50
C PHE A 330 6.13 4.11 -2.90
N HIS A 331 7.10 3.28 -3.29
CA HIS A 331 8.37 3.77 -3.80
C HIS A 331 8.13 4.69 -5.01
N GLN A 332 8.73 5.89 -4.99
CA GLN A 332 8.54 6.94 -6.00
C GLN A 332 7.08 7.45 -6.16
N ALA A 333 6.19 7.18 -5.20
CA ALA A 333 4.85 7.76 -5.22
C ALA A 333 4.92 9.30 -5.12
N SER A 334 4.05 9.99 -5.86
CA SER A 334 4.06 11.45 -5.92
C SER A 334 3.55 12.10 -4.63
N GLY A 335 4.11 13.28 -4.32
CA GLY A 335 3.72 14.08 -3.16
C GLY A 335 4.02 13.39 -1.83
N LEU A 336 3.11 13.53 -0.86
CA LEU A 336 3.32 13.02 0.51
C LEU A 336 3.37 11.48 0.59
N PHE A 337 2.80 10.77 -0.39
CA PHE A 337 2.79 9.32 -0.42
C PHE A 337 4.19 8.72 -0.60
N GLY A 338 5.13 9.45 -1.23
CA GLY A 338 6.52 9.04 -1.37
C GLY A 338 7.29 8.94 -0.05
N PHE A 339 6.77 9.52 1.05
CA PHE A 339 7.35 9.37 2.39
C PHE A 339 6.90 8.11 3.13
N ILE A 340 5.89 7.40 2.63
CA ILE A 340 5.37 6.18 3.27
C ILE A 340 6.46 5.11 3.46
N PRO A 341 7.34 4.82 2.47
CA PRO A 341 8.44 3.87 2.67
C PRO A 341 9.35 4.28 3.84
N LEU A 342 9.63 5.58 4.00
CA LEU A 342 10.44 6.10 5.11
C LEU A 342 9.74 5.95 6.47
N MET A 343 8.41 6.07 6.51
CA MET A 343 7.65 5.79 7.74
C MET A 343 7.80 4.33 8.17
N TYR A 344 7.76 3.38 7.24
CA TYR A 344 7.97 1.97 7.56
C TYR A 344 9.39 1.67 8.04
N VAL A 345 10.41 2.36 7.51
CA VAL A 345 11.78 2.29 8.06
C VAL A 345 11.84 2.82 9.49
N TYR A 346 11.12 3.90 9.78
CA TYR A 346 11.06 4.42 11.14
C TYR A 346 10.37 3.44 12.09
N ILE A 347 9.25 2.84 11.67
CA ILE A 347 8.52 1.82 12.44
C ILE A 347 9.40 0.58 12.67
N SER A 348 10.12 0.09 11.64
CA SER A 348 11.03 -1.05 11.80
C SER A 348 12.19 -0.74 12.75
N ARG A 349 12.69 0.50 12.76
CA ARG A 349 13.69 0.96 13.73
C ARG A 349 13.15 1.01 15.16
N LEU A 350 11.89 1.42 15.36
CA LEU A 350 11.26 1.40 16.68
C LEU A 350 11.11 -0.03 17.19
N PHE A 351 10.66 -0.94 16.33
CA PHE A 351 10.57 -2.36 16.65
C PHE A 351 11.96 -2.94 17.00
N TYR A 352 12.98 -2.64 16.20
CA TYR A 352 14.36 -3.11 16.44
C TYR A 352 14.92 -2.68 17.80
N LYS A 353 14.51 -1.52 18.33
CA LYS A 353 14.98 -1.02 19.63
C LYS A 353 14.40 -1.78 20.82
N VAL A 354 13.22 -2.41 20.67
CA VAL A 354 12.51 -3.07 21.78
C VAL A 354 12.65 -4.59 21.76
N ILE A 355 12.98 -5.17 20.61
CA ILE A 355 13.17 -6.62 20.48
C ILE A 355 14.52 -7.10 21.04
N ARG A 356 14.57 -8.39 21.40
CA ARG A 356 15.74 -9.09 21.96
C ARG A 356 16.57 -9.76 20.85
N GLY A 357 17.76 -10.26 21.21
CA GLY A 357 18.73 -10.84 20.25
C GLY A 357 18.31 -12.13 19.54
N ASN A 358 17.18 -12.73 19.90
CA ASN A 358 16.55 -13.89 19.26
C ASN A 358 15.66 -13.52 18.06
N VAL A 359 15.42 -12.23 17.81
CA VAL A 359 14.63 -11.72 16.68
C VAL A 359 15.54 -11.07 15.64
N ARG A 360 15.44 -11.50 14.39
CA ARG A 360 16.21 -10.94 13.25
C ARG A 360 15.28 -10.28 12.25
N LEU A 361 15.76 -9.19 11.65
CA LEU A 361 15.03 -8.39 10.67
C LEU A 361 15.71 -8.47 9.31
N PHE A 362 14.93 -8.74 8.27
CA PHE A 362 15.39 -8.86 6.90
C PHE A 362 14.57 -7.99 5.95
N GLU A 363 15.26 -7.22 5.12
CA GLU A 363 14.64 -6.39 4.09
C GLU A 363 14.73 -7.11 2.74
N TYR A 364 13.58 -7.36 2.11
CA TYR A 364 13.51 -7.79 0.72
C TYR A 364 13.93 -6.63 -0.18
N SER A 365 14.91 -6.86 -1.05
CA SER A 365 15.27 -5.88 -2.07
C SER A 365 15.64 -6.58 -3.38
N ARG A 366 14.94 -6.23 -4.45
CA ARG A 366 15.27 -6.69 -5.80
C ARG A 366 14.96 -5.57 -6.78
N GLN A 367 15.92 -5.23 -7.65
CA GLN A 367 15.79 -4.07 -8.54
C GLN A 367 14.57 -4.21 -9.46
N GLY A 368 13.70 -3.19 -9.47
CA GLY A 368 12.48 -3.18 -10.29
C GLY A 368 11.35 -4.07 -9.77
N TRP A 369 11.52 -4.70 -8.61
CA TRP A 369 10.51 -5.54 -7.96
C TRP A 369 9.98 -4.88 -6.69
N SER A 370 8.69 -5.08 -6.42
CA SER A 370 8.06 -4.72 -5.14
C SER A 370 7.76 -5.97 -4.31
N TYR A 371 7.68 -5.83 -2.99
CA TYR A 371 7.41 -6.93 -2.06
C TYR A 371 6.05 -6.78 -1.37
N HIS A 372 5.28 -7.87 -1.34
CA HIS A 372 3.96 -7.89 -0.77
C HIS A 372 3.55 -9.26 -0.18
N ALA A 373 4.50 -10.18 -0.05
CA ALA A 373 4.25 -11.46 0.62
C ALA A 373 3.79 -11.24 2.06
N LYS A 374 2.89 -12.13 2.52
CA LYS A 374 2.30 -12.14 3.85
C LYS A 374 2.19 -13.55 4.37
N GLY A 375 2.29 -13.71 5.69
CA GLY A 375 2.11 -14.99 6.35
C GLY A 375 3.24 -15.36 7.28
N LEU A 376 3.18 -16.59 7.78
CA LEU A 376 4.12 -17.12 8.76
C LEU A 376 4.60 -18.51 8.35
N TRP A 377 5.77 -18.90 8.82
CA TRP A 377 6.27 -20.27 8.89
C TRP A 377 6.59 -20.58 10.34
N ILE A 378 6.13 -21.73 10.82
CA ILE A 378 6.15 -22.14 12.23
C ILE A 378 6.78 -23.53 12.27
N ASN A 379 8.04 -23.58 12.69
CA ASN A 379 8.87 -24.77 12.59
C ASN A 379 9.44 -25.13 13.97
N PRO A 380 8.79 -26.05 14.70
CA PRO A 380 9.35 -26.64 15.92
C PRO A 380 10.49 -27.60 15.57
N LYS A 381 11.69 -27.40 16.12
CA LYS A 381 12.90 -28.20 15.76
C LYS A 381 12.81 -29.69 16.06
N LYS A 382 12.04 -30.08 17.08
CA LYS A 382 11.92 -31.47 17.55
C LYS A 382 10.58 -32.13 17.21
N SER A 383 9.73 -31.46 16.41
CA SER A 383 8.47 -32.04 15.97
C SER A 383 8.56 -32.48 14.51
N SER A 384 7.85 -33.56 14.19
CA SER A 384 7.58 -33.98 12.82
C SER A 384 6.60 -33.01 12.11
N VAL A 385 5.98 -32.11 12.87
CA VAL A 385 4.92 -31.23 12.40
C VAL A 385 5.48 -29.82 12.21
N SER A 386 5.08 -29.18 11.11
CA SER A 386 5.37 -27.77 10.83
C SER A 386 4.11 -27.10 10.32
N ALA A 387 4.08 -25.78 10.29
CA ALA A 387 2.93 -25.07 9.74
C ALA A 387 3.30 -23.80 9.00
N THR A 388 2.42 -23.40 8.08
CA THR A 388 2.50 -22.11 7.43
C THR A 388 1.16 -21.41 7.44
N VAL A 389 1.17 -20.09 7.63
CA VAL A 389 0.00 -19.23 7.49
C VAL A 389 0.10 -18.51 6.16
N ILE A 390 -0.97 -18.50 5.38
CA ILE A 390 -1.08 -17.73 4.13
C ILE A 390 -2.41 -16.98 4.08
N GLY A 391 -2.39 -15.76 3.53
CA GLY A 391 -3.61 -14.99 3.27
C GLY A 391 -3.32 -13.50 3.05
N SER A 392 -4.29 -12.67 3.43
CA SER A 392 -4.31 -11.23 3.12
C SER A 392 -3.79 -10.26 4.20
N SER A 393 -3.73 -10.64 5.48
CA SER A 393 -3.36 -9.81 6.63
C SER A 393 -1.90 -9.38 6.61
N ASN A 394 -1.66 -8.09 6.92
CA ASN A 394 -0.32 -7.55 7.17
C ASN A 394 0.04 -7.53 8.66
N PHE A 395 -0.83 -8.07 9.53
CA PHE A 395 -0.69 -8.14 10.99
C PHE A 395 -0.63 -6.79 11.73
N GLY A 396 -1.02 -5.72 11.04
CA GLY A 396 -1.12 -4.38 11.64
C GLY A 396 -2.50 -4.03 12.14
N HIS A 397 -2.62 -2.84 12.74
CA HIS A 397 -3.88 -2.36 13.34
C HIS A 397 -5.07 -2.40 12.37
N ARG A 398 -4.83 -2.14 11.06
CA ARG A 398 -5.91 -2.16 10.06
C ARG A 398 -6.44 -3.57 9.84
N SER A 399 -5.56 -4.55 9.63
CA SER A 399 -5.92 -5.96 9.47
C SER A 399 -6.65 -6.51 10.70
N VAL A 400 -6.19 -6.17 11.91
CA VAL A 400 -6.84 -6.66 13.14
C VAL A 400 -8.22 -6.01 13.37
N HIS A 401 -8.33 -4.68 13.24
CA HIS A 401 -9.51 -3.97 13.76
C HIS A 401 -10.49 -3.44 12.71
N ARG A 402 -10.09 -3.31 11.45
CA ARG A 402 -10.86 -2.51 10.46
C ARG A 402 -11.19 -3.26 9.18
N ASP A 403 -10.29 -4.09 8.69
CA ASP A 403 -10.47 -4.81 7.44
C ASP A 403 -11.20 -6.14 7.65
N LEU A 404 -11.77 -6.66 6.56
CA LEU A 404 -12.14 -8.07 6.48
C LEU A 404 -10.95 -8.84 5.91
N GLU A 405 -10.39 -9.75 6.70
CA GLU A 405 -9.18 -10.51 6.40
C GLU A 405 -9.47 -12.02 6.57
N ALA A 406 -8.79 -12.84 5.78
CA ALA A 406 -8.85 -14.29 5.89
C ALA A 406 -7.44 -14.85 5.76
N GLN A 407 -7.08 -15.75 6.68
CA GLN A 407 -5.86 -16.54 6.63
C GLN A 407 -6.20 -18.02 6.62
N PHE A 408 -5.26 -18.82 6.15
CA PHE A 408 -5.31 -20.26 6.18
C PHE A 408 -4.04 -20.76 6.83
N LEU A 409 -4.19 -21.40 7.99
CA LEU A 409 -3.12 -22.09 8.67
C LEU A 409 -3.06 -23.52 8.13
N ILE A 410 -1.98 -23.86 7.43
CA ILE A 410 -1.72 -25.18 6.88
C ILE A 410 -0.73 -25.87 7.82
N VAL A 411 -1.21 -26.88 8.54
CA VAL A 411 -0.41 -27.76 9.40
C VAL A 411 -0.06 -29.00 8.61
N MET A 412 1.21 -29.40 8.64
CA MET A 412 1.75 -30.46 7.80
C MET A 412 2.70 -31.36 8.60
N CYS A 413 2.62 -32.67 8.37
CA CYS A 413 3.59 -33.65 8.87
C CYS A 413 4.39 -34.34 7.74
N ASN A 414 4.03 -34.08 6.48
CA ASN A 414 4.71 -34.63 5.33
C ASN A 414 6.01 -33.84 5.03
N GLU A 415 7.15 -34.51 5.10
CA GLU A 415 8.47 -33.88 4.90
C GLU A 415 8.65 -33.25 3.51
N ARG A 416 8.10 -33.86 2.45
CA ARG A 416 8.19 -33.31 1.09
C ARG A 416 7.42 -32.00 0.96
N LEU A 417 6.19 -31.96 1.49
CA LEU A 417 5.38 -30.75 1.52
C LEU A 417 6.03 -29.66 2.37
N LYS A 418 6.61 -30.05 3.51
CA LYS A 418 7.37 -29.16 4.38
C LYS A 418 8.52 -28.50 3.64
N MET A 419 9.39 -29.26 2.96
CA MET A 419 10.47 -28.70 2.15
C MET A 419 9.95 -27.73 1.09
N ASN A 420 8.92 -28.11 0.33
CA ASN A 420 8.34 -27.26 -0.72
C ASN A 420 7.79 -25.92 -0.18
N LEU A 421 7.17 -25.93 1.01
CA LEU A 421 6.59 -24.74 1.62
C LEU A 421 7.62 -23.91 2.40
N GLU A 422 8.69 -24.51 2.88
CA GLU A 422 9.78 -23.88 3.65
C GLU A 422 10.89 -23.26 2.79
N GLU A 423 11.09 -23.63 1.52
CA GLU A 423 12.17 -23.06 0.67
C GLU A 423 11.91 -21.59 0.25
N LEU A 424 10.66 -21.16 0.21
CA LEU A 424 10.22 -19.83 -0.21
C LEU A 424 10.85 -18.61 0.52
N PRO A 425 11.13 -18.62 1.83
CA PRO A 425 11.83 -17.53 2.51
C PRO A 425 13.29 -17.40 2.04
N PHE A 426 13.95 -18.50 1.67
CA PHE A 426 15.40 -18.54 1.46
C PHE A 426 15.84 -18.12 0.06
N VAL A 427 14.96 -18.21 -0.95
CA VAL A 427 15.24 -17.79 -2.35
C VAL A 427 15.11 -16.27 -2.54
N VAL A 428 14.76 -15.52 -1.49
CA VAL A 428 14.77 -14.07 -1.50
C VAL A 428 16.21 -13.56 -1.36
N ASP A 429 16.65 -12.67 -2.25
CA ASP A 429 17.87 -11.86 -2.08
C ASP A 429 17.74 -11.01 -0.81
N MET A 430 18.15 -11.58 0.33
CA MET A 430 18.01 -11.01 1.66
C MET A 430 19.22 -10.12 1.93
N VAL A 431 18.99 -8.81 1.97
CA VAL A 431 20.03 -7.85 2.32
C VAL A 431 19.93 -7.52 3.80
N LEU A 432 21.03 -7.69 4.53
CA LEU A 432 21.09 -7.29 5.94
C LEU A 432 21.12 -5.75 6.04
N LEU A 433 20.04 -5.17 6.57
CA LEU A 433 19.97 -3.82 7.18
C LEU A 433 20.35 -2.57 6.34
N GLN A 434 20.41 -2.63 5.01
CA GLN A 434 20.76 -1.46 4.19
C GLN A 434 19.77 -0.28 4.37
N GLY A 435 18.46 -0.55 4.47
CA GLY A 435 17.40 0.45 4.66
C GLY A 435 17.43 1.12 6.03
N LEU A 436 17.83 0.40 7.10
CA LEU A 436 18.02 0.98 8.43
C LEU A 436 19.23 1.93 8.50
N VAL A 437 20.32 1.60 7.79
CA VAL A 437 21.52 2.47 7.69
C VAL A 437 21.21 3.70 6.84
N PHE A 438 20.58 3.52 5.66
CA PHE A 438 20.13 4.64 4.83
C PHE A 438 19.11 5.52 5.54
N GLY A 439 18.13 4.91 6.21
CA GLY A 439 17.12 5.62 7.00
C GLY A 439 17.76 6.41 8.15
N ARG A 440 18.80 5.88 8.78
CA ARG A 440 19.58 6.60 9.80
C ARG A 440 20.34 7.78 9.19
N ALA A 441 21.10 7.57 8.12
CA ALA A 441 21.88 8.62 7.46
C ALA A 441 20.98 9.73 6.88
N LEU A 442 19.82 9.36 6.33
CA LEU A 442 18.83 10.30 5.82
C LEU A 442 18.14 11.06 6.96
N MET A 443 17.76 10.39 8.05
CA MET A 443 17.18 11.07 9.23
C MET A 443 18.19 11.97 9.94
N GLU A 444 19.46 11.60 9.97
CA GLU A 444 20.56 12.44 10.47
C GLU A 444 20.83 13.61 9.51
N SER A 445 20.71 13.43 8.20
CA SER A 445 20.78 14.51 7.20
C SER A 445 19.58 15.47 7.29
N LEU A 446 18.39 14.94 7.56
CA LEU A 446 17.17 15.74 7.79
C LEU A 446 17.21 16.48 9.13
N SER A 447 17.82 15.90 10.17
CA SER A 447 18.04 16.60 11.45
C SER A 447 19.16 17.65 11.35
N GLN A 448 20.17 17.44 10.50
CA GLN A 448 21.26 18.40 10.25
C GLN A 448 20.85 19.56 9.33
N LYS A 449 19.83 19.41 8.47
CA LYS A 449 19.32 20.48 7.59
C LYS A 449 18.30 21.43 8.21
N GLY A 450 18.23 21.51 9.55
CA GLY A 450 17.56 22.64 10.22
C GLY A 450 16.03 22.63 10.17
N VAL A 451 15.39 21.47 10.31
CA VAL A 451 14.02 21.40 10.81
C VAL A 451 14.04 20.56 12.08
N ALA A 452 14.10 21.23 13.23
CA ALA A 452 13.72 20.58 14.47
C ALA A 452 12.30 20.02 14.27
N PRO A 453 12.05 18.72 14.44
CA PRO A 453 10.68 18.24 14.46
C PRO A 453 10.03 18.92 15.65
N ALA A 454 9.02 19.74 15.38
CA ALA A 454 8.04 20.13 16.39
C ALA A 454 7.52 18.82 16.97
N THR A 455 8.06 18.48 18.14
CA THR A 455 7.65 17.36 18.94
C THR A 455 6.22 17.68 19.36
N ALA A 456 5.26 17.15 18.62
CA ALA A 456 3.95 16.87 19.18
C ALA A 456 4.20 15.82 20.27
N THR A 457 4.53 16.29 21.48
CA THR A 457 4.42 15.50 22.70
C THR A 457 2.96 15.09 22.83
N VAL A 458 2.61 13.95 22.25
CA VAL A 458 1.53 13.12 22.77
C VAL A 458 2.02 12.67 24.13
N ARG A 459 1.65 13.42 25.18
CA ARG A 459 1.72 12.96 26.55
C ARG A 459 0.76 11.78 26.67
N LEU A 460 1.26 10.56 26.44
CA LEU A 460 0.68 9.36 27.04
C LEU A 460 1.01 9.44 28.54
N SER A 461 0.05 9.96 29.31
CA SER A 461 0.09 9.91 30.76
C SER A 461 -0.10 8.46 31.22
N HIS A 462 1.00 7.71 31.35
CA HIS A 462 1.04 6.56 32.24
C HIS A 462 2.37 6.58 33.01
N ARG A 463 2.28 6.95 34.29
CA ARG A 463 3.35 6.87 35.27
C ARG A 463 3.72 5.40 35.49
N ILE A 464 4.82 4.92 34.91
CA ILE A 464 5.52 3.74 35.42
C ILE A 464 6.55 4.24 36.44
N ARG A 465 6.25 4.03 37.71
CA ARG A 465 7.12 4.35 38.83
C ARG A 465 8.12 3.20 39.01
N VAL A 466 9.24 3.24 38.27
CA VAL A 466 10.38 2.33 38.54
C VAL A 466 11.30 3.02 39.53
N GLN A 467 11.29 2.52 40.78
CA GLN A 467 12.27 2.88 41.80
C GLN A 467 13.67 2.44 41.34
N ARG A 468 14.58 3.42 41.23
CA ARG A 468 16.02 3.21 41.09
C ARG A 468 16.65 2.93 42.46
N ARG A 469 17.27 1.77 42.63
CA ARG A 469 18.46 1.47 43.45
C ARG A 469 19.18 0.32 42.73
N GLY A 470 20.47 0.31 42.42
CA GLY A 470 21.57 1.23 42.63
C GLY A 470 22.69 0.97 41.60
N ARG A 471 23.74 1.80 41.68
CA ARG A 471 24.98 1.79 40.88
C ARG A 471 25.66 0.42 40.78
N VAL A 472 26.10 0.03 39.59
CA VAL A 472 27.41 -0.63 39.35
C VAL A 472 27.96 -0.16 37.98
N ASN A 473 29.28 -0.17 37.88
CA ASN A 473 30.16 0.67 37.07
C ASN A 473 30.24 0.41 35.56
N ARG A 474 30.79 1.43 34.89
CA ARG A 474 31.50 1.38 33.61
C ARG A 474 32.40 0.14 33.49
N LEU A 475 32.28 -0.57 32.37
CA LEU A 475 33.36 -1.05 31.48
C LEU A 475 32.79 -2.13 30.55
N PHE A 476 32.74 -1.88 29.25
CA PHE A 476 33.34 -2.72 28.20
C PHE A 476 33.03 -2.10 26.83
N LYS A 477 34.05 -1.49 26.23
CA LYS A 477 34.17 -1.36 24.77
C LYS A 477 34.30 -2.77 24.21
N ARG A 478 33.39 -3.20 23.33
CA ARG A 478 33.69 -4.14 22.25
C ARG A 478 32.89 -3.74 21.03
N ALA A 479 33.60 -3.18 20.05
CA ALA A 479 33.12 -3.11 18.68
C ALA A 479 32.93 -4.57 18.20
N ILE A 480 31.73 -4.90 17.72
CA ILE A 480 31.50 -6.17 17.04
C ILE A 480 31.91 -5.94 15.58
N THR A 481 33.11 -6.38 15.25
CA THR A 481 33.63 -6.49 13.89
C THR A 481 32.83 -7.54 13.11
N ASN A 482 32.52 -7.23 11.85
CA ASN A 482 31.87 -8.14 10.91
C ASN A 482 32.67 -9.46 10.83
N PRO A 483 32.05 -10.64 11.02
CA PRO A 483 32.75 -11.92 11.15
C PRO A 483 33.26 -12.53 9.83
N TYR A 484 33.21 -11.82 8.70
CA TYR A 484 33.63 -12.34 7.39
C TYR A 484 34.80 -11.54 6.82
N GLU A 485 35.80 -12.25 6.27
CA GLU A 485 36.91 -11.63 5.56
C GLU A 485 36.45 -11.08 4.20
N THR A 486 37.05 -9.96 3.76
CA THR A 486 36.68 -9.23 2.54
C THR A 486 36.66 -10.11 1.29
N ASN A 487 37.52 -11.13 1.23
CA ASN A 487 37.59 -12.07 0.11
C ASN A 487 36.43 -13.09 0.10
N GLU A 488 35.90 -13.45 1.28
CA GLU A 488 34.71 -14.31 1.40
C GLU A 488 33.44 -13.54 1.01
N MET A 489 33.39 -12.23 1.29
CA MET A 489 32.35 -11.34 0.76
C MET A 489 32.39 -11.23 -0.77
N LEU A 490 33.59 -11.15 -1.36
CA LEU A 490 33.77 -11.08 -2.82
C LEU A 490 33.38 -12.38 -3.55
N GLN A 491 33.62 -13.55 -2.93
CA GLN A 491 33.17 -14.83 -3.49
C GLN A 491 31.65 -15.03 -3.40
N ARG A 492 31.00 -14.51 -2.35
CA ARG A 492 29.53 -14.53 -2.22
C ARG A 492 28.81 -13.49 -3.09
N LEU A 493 29.53 -12.52 -3.66
CA LEU A 493 29.04 -11.55 -4.65
C LEU A 493 29.01 -12.11 -6.09
N GLY A 494 29.09 -13.44 -6.23
CA GLY A 494 28.99 -14.14 -7.51
C GLY A 494 27.74 -13.78 -8.31
N ARG A 495 27.94 -12.91 -9.32
CA ARG A 495 27.01 -12.43 -10.37
C ARG A 495 26.29 -11.09 -10.19
N CYS A 496 26.88 -10.13 -9.47
CA CYS A 496 26.65 -8.72 -9.80
C CYS A 496 27.93 -8.10 -10.35
N SER A 497 27.99 -7.99 -11.68
CA SER A 497 28.97 -7.13 -12.35
C SER A 497 28.83 -5.70 -11.81
N VAL A 498 29.83 -5.21 -11.10
CA VAL A 498 30.03 -3.77 -10.99
C VAL A 498 30.45 -3.29 -12.38
N ARG A 499 29.47 -2.93 -13.20
CA ARG A 499 29.74 -2.03 -14.32
C ARG A 499 29.91 -0.65 -13.71
N HIS A 500 31.12 -0.13 -13.74
CA HIS A 500 31.32 1.30 -13.90
C HIS A 500 30.54 1.70 -15.16
N LEU A 501 29.38 2.31 -14.98
CA LEU A 501 28.58 2.89 -16.05
C LEU A 501 28.82 4.39 -16.04
N SER A 502 29.90 4.79 -16.72
CA SER A 502 29.83 5.92 -17.63
C SER A 502 28.66 5.69 -18.62
N SER A 503 27.79 6.71 -18.75
CA SER A 503 26.85 6.99 -19.85
C SER A 503 26.02 5.83 -20.44
N GLY A 504 24.69 5.85 -20.24
CA GLY A 504 23.76 5.05 -21.06
C GLY A 504 22.33 4.82 -20.54
N MET A 505 21.51 5.88 -20.49
CA MET A 505 20.04 5.98 -20.57
C MET A 505 19.08 4.83 -20.13
N SER A 506 18.20 5.13 -19.15
CA SER A 506 16.74 4.86 -19.23
C SER A 506 15.88 5.73 -18.28
N ALA A 507 15.45 6.88 -18.80
CA ALA A 507 14.15 7.58 -18.74
C ALA A 507 13.30 7.84 -17.46
N THR A 508 13.66 7.43 -16.26
CA THR A 508 12.98 7.94 -15.02
C THR A 508 13.94 8.36 -13.90
N SER A 509 15.24 8.13 -14.08
CA SER A 509 16.31 8.76 -13.32
C SER A 509 16.71 10.15 -13.87
N SER A 510 16.08 10.61 -14.95
CA SER A 510 16.54 11.75 -15.74
C SER A 510 16.46 13.09 -15.01
N SER A 511 15.50 13.34 -14.12
CA SER A 511 15.44 14.64 -13.44
C SER A 511 16.55 14.79 -12.40
N GLU A 512 16.82 13.76 -11.59
CA GLU A 512 17.92 13.78 -10.61
C GLU A 512 19.30 13.67 -11.27
N SER A 513 19.43 12.91 -12.38
CA SER A 513 20.70 12.83 -13.13
C SER A 513 20.97 14.03 -14.04
N LEU A 514 19.93 14.68 -14.58
CA LEU A 514 20.05 15.96 -15.32
C LEU A 514 20.35 17.10 -14.35
N GLU A 515 19.73 17.12 -13.17
CA GLU A 515 20.08 18.07 -12.11
C GLU A 515 21.55 17.97 -11.73
N GLU A 516 22.07 16.75 -11.60
CA GLU A 516 23.47 16.51 -11.27
C GLU A 516 24.43 16.81 -12.42
N PHE A 517 24.04 16.51 -13.67
CA PHE A 517 24.77 16.88 -14.89
C PHE A 517 24.87 18.41 -15.07
N LEU A 518 23.82 19.15 -14.72
CA LEU A 518 23.73 20.59 -14.94
C LEU A 518 24.11 21.43 -13.69
N LYS A 519 24.66 20.82 -12.64
CA LYS A 519 25.04 21.50 -11.37
C LYS A 519 26.14 22.57 -11.54
N GLY A 520 26.86 22.58 -12.68
CA GLY A 520 27.93 23.54 -12.99
C GLY A 520 27.67 24.46 -14.20
N GLU A 521 26.48 24.38 -14.81
CA GLU A 521 26.14 25.19 -15.98
C GLU A 521 25.81 26.64 -15.60
N ASN A 522 26.19 27.56 -16.47
CA ASN A 522 25.81 28.97 -16.35
C ASN A 522 24.37 29.16 -16.87
N TRP A 523 23.53 29.75 -16.02
CA TRP A 523 22.11 29.94 -16.29
C TRP A 523 21.79 31.40 -16.54
N ILE A 524 21.48 31.72 -17.79
CA ILE A 524 21.07 33.06 -18.22
C ILE A 524 19.56 33.21 -18.01
N PRO A 525 19.09 34.16 -17.20
CA PRO A 525 17.67 34.35 -16.96
C PRO A 525 16.98 34.93 -18.21
N VAL A 526 15.85 34.34 -18.59
CA VAL A 526 15.08 34.72 -19.79
C VAL A 526 13.76 35.38 -19.39
N TYR A 527 13.12 34.86 -18.34
CA TYR A 527 11.84 35.35 -17.84
C TYR A 527 11.92 35.58 -16.33
N ARG A 528 11.35 36.69 -15.86
CA ARG A 528 11.19 36.99 -14.44
C ARG A 528 9.81 37.57 -14.14
N PHE A 529 9.12 36.99 -13.16
CA PHE A 529 7.87 37.50 -12.63
C PHE A 529 8.11 38.28 -11.33
N HIS A 530 7.85 39.58 -11.34
CA HIS A 530 8.08 40.47 -10.19
C HIS A 530 7.11 40.20 -9.02
N GLY A 531 5.92 39.68 -9.32
CA GLY A 531 4.91 39.37 -8.30
C GLY A 531 5.22 38.15 -7.45
N ILE A 532 6.30 37.41 -7.72
CA ILE A 532 6.62 36.15 -7.02
C ILE A 532 6.86 36.36 -5.52
N HIS A 533 7.41 37.51 -5.12
CA HIS A 533 7.68 37.82 -3.71
C HIS A 533 6.39 37.96 -2.90
N TYR A 534 5.34 38.54 -3.47
CA TYR A 534 4.01 38.60 -2.85
C TYR A 534 3.40 37.20 -2.72
N SER A 535 3.56 36.34 -3.73
CA SER A 535 3.11 34.94 -3.70
C SER A 535 3.85 34.12 -2.62
N VAL A 536 5.15 34.36 -2.43
CA VAL A 536 5.96 33.76 -1.37
C VAL A 536 5.51 34.25 0.01
N LEU A 537 5.34 35.56 0.18
CA LEU A 537 4.90 36.16 1.45
C LEU A 537 3.50 35.67 1.84
N ALA A 538 2.55 35.71 0.90
CA ALA A 538 1.21 35.12 1.08
C ALA A 538 1.31 33.63 1.42
N SER A 539 2.26 32.91 0.81
CA SER A 539 2.50 31.50 1.09
C SER A 539 3.14 31.19 2.45
N LYS A 540 3.84 32.15 3.06
CA LYS A 540 4.39 32.00 4.41
C LYS A 540 3.41 32.46 5.49
N ILE A 541 2.71 33.58 5.27
CA ILE A 541 1.67 34.08 6.18
C ILE A 541 0.52 33.07 6.31
N LYS A 542 0.10 32.44 5.20
CA LYS A 542 -0.94 31.40 5.22
C LYS A 542 -0.58 30.21 6.11
N LEU A 543 0.69 29.81 6.13
CA LEU A 543 1.15 28.66 6.90
C LEU A 543 1.10 28.98 8.41
N ALA A 544 1.56 30.17 8.78
CA ALA A 544 1.49 30.65 10.15
C ALA A 544 0.03 30.75 10.64
N LEU A 545 -0.88 31.25 9.80
CA LEU A 545 -2.30 31.35 10.13
C LEU A 545 -2.95 29.96 10.31
N THR A 546 -2.67 28.99 9.44
CA THR A 546 -3.23 27.63 9.57
C THR A 546 -2.70 26.92 10.83
N VAL A 547 -1.40 27.03 11.11
CA VAL A 547 -0.81 26.45 12.34
C VAL A 547 -1.40 27.09 13.59
N SER A 548 -1.58 28.41 13.57
CA SER A 548 -2.23 29.15 14.66
C SER A 548 -3.68 28.69 14.87
N SER A 549 -4.48 28.57 13.81
CA SER A 549 -5.87 28.11 13.89
C SER A 549 -5.99 26.67 14.41
N VAL A 550 -5.10 25.76 13.99
CA VAL A 550 -5.06 24.36 14.44
C VAL A 550 -4.66 24.26 15.92
N ALA A 551 -3.79 25.15 16.41
CA ALA A 551 -3.39 25.19 17.82
C ALA A 551 -4.42 25.89 18.73
N LEU A 552 -5.06 26.96 18.24
CA LEU A 552 -6.02 27.77 19.00
C LEU A 552 -7.34 27.04 19.28
N LEU A 553 -7.85 26.27 18.31
CA LEU A 553 -9.15 25.60 18.44
C LEU A 553 -9.21 24.61 19.62
N PRO A 554 -8.25 23.66 19.77
CA PRO A 554 -8.22 22.76 20.93
C PRO A 554 -8.06 23.49 22.25
N TYR A 555 -7.24 24.55 22.28
CA TYR A 555 -7.03 25.35 23.49
C TYR A 555 -8.31 26.09 23.91
N LYS A 556 -9.01 26.72 22.95
CA LYS A 556 -10.28 27.41 23.21
C LYS A 556 -11.42 26.46 23.55
N TYR A 557 -11.43 25.28 22.94
CA TYR A 557 -12.35 24.21 23.31
C TYR A 557 -12.09 23.70 24.74
N TRP A 558 -10.82 23.53 25.12
CA TRP A 558 -10.45 23.18 26.50
C TRP A 558 -10.86 24.27 27.51
N GLN A 559 -10.68 25.55 27.17
CA GLN A 559 -11.15 26.69 27.97
C GLN A 559 -12.68 26.71 28.14
N TYR A 560 -13.43 26.37 27.07
CA TYR A 560 -14.88 26.21 27.14
C TYR A 560 -15.31 25.07 28.06
N LEU A 561 -14.61 23.92 28.04
CA LEU A 561 -14.90 22.80 28.94
C LEU A 561 -14.66 23.10 30.44
N HIS A 562 -13.95 24.19 30.75
CA HIS A 562 -13.71 24.66 32.12
C HIS A 562 -14.50 25.95 32.44
N ASP A 563 -15.56 26.23 31.68
CA ASP A 563 -16.45 27.39 31.85
C ASP A 563 -15.74 28.76 31.85
N THR A 564 -14.52 28.84 31.33
CA THR A 564 -13.74 30.10 31.28
C THR A 564 -14.12 30.99 30.09
N ILE A 565 -14.82 30.45 29.09
CA ILE A 565 -15.22 31.15 27.86
C ILE A 565 -16.62 30.72 27.46
N SER A 566 -17.45 31.66 26.99
CA SER A 566 -18.81 31.39 26.51
C SER A 566 -18.86 30.67 25.17
N ILE A 567 -19.98 29.98 24.90
CA ILE A 567 -20.20 29.28 23.62
C ILE A 567 -20.17 30.23 22.41
N ASN A 568 -20.60 31.48 22.58
CA ASN A 568 -20.56 32.51 21.53
C ASN A 568 -19.12 32.86 21.14
N HIS A 569 -18.23 33.00 22.13
CA HIS A 569 -16.80 33.23 21.85
C HIS A 569 -16.16 32.03 21.15
N LEU A 570 -16.49 30.81 21.56
CA LEU A 570 -16.01 29.60 20.89
C LEU A 570 -16.51 29.51 19.43
N ALA A 571 -17.78 29.87 19.19
CA ALA A 571 -18.37 29.88 17.86
C ALA A 571 -17.70 30.89 16.93
N VAL A 572 -17.42 32.11 17.41
CA VAL A 572 -16.70 33.15 16.65
C VAL A 572 -15.29 32.69 16.28
N VAL A 573 -14.54 32.14 17.24
CA VAL A 573 -13.19 31.62 16.98
C VAL A 573 -13.23 30.44 15.99
N SER A 574 -14.23 29.57 16.10
CA SER A 574 -14.40 28.43 15.18
C SER A 574 -14.78 28.86 13.77
N ALA A 575 -15.63 29.88 13.63
CA ALA A 575 -15.98 30.47 12.34
C ALA A 575 -14.77 31.12 11.67
N PHE A 576 -13.98 31.89 12.44
CA PHE A 576 -12.74 32.51 11.94
C PHE A 576 -11.72 31.46 11.49
N ALA A 577 -11.49 30.42 12.30
CA ALA A 577 -10.61 29.32 11.94
C ALA A 577 -11.07 28.58 10.68
N SER A 578 -12.38 28.35 10.54
CA SER A 578 -12.98 27.72 9.35
C SER A 578 -12.81 28.58 8.09
N CYS A 579 -13.08 29.89 8.19
CA CYS A 579 -12.91 30.84 7.09
C CYS A 579 -11.43 30.93 6.67
N SER A 580 -10.50 30.98 7.64
CA SER A 580 -9.06 30.98 7.37
C SER A 580 -8.60 29.72 6.62
N THR A 581 -9.19 28.57 6.95
CA THR A 581 -8.89 27.28 6.30
C THR A 581 -9.45 27.21 4.86
N LEU A 582 -10.62 27.79 4.61
CA LEU A 582 -11.19 27.89 3.26
C LEU A 582 -10.38 28.84 2.38
N ALA A 583 -10.02 30.01 2.92
CA ALA A 583 -9.11 30.93 2.26
C ALA A 583 -7.76 30.26 1.95
N PHE A 584 -7.24 29.44 2.86
CA PHE A 584 -6.03 28.63 2.64
C PHE A 584 -6.17 27.67 1.45
N ILE A 585 -7.27 26.91 1.36
CA ILE A 585 -7.49 25.99 0.23
C ILE A 585 -7.56 26.76 -1.09
N PHE A 586 -8.21 27.92 -1.10
CA PHE A 586 -8.30 28.79 -2.27
C PHE A 586 -6.92 29.32 -2.70
N PHE A 587 -6.16 29.91 -1.78
CA PHE A 587 -4.82 30.44 -2.08
C PHE A 587 -3.81 29.35 -2.46
N CYS A 588 -3.93 28.14 -1.90
CA CYS A 588 -3.10 27.00 -2.29
C CYS A 588 -3.39 26.52 -3.72
N ARG A 589 -4.61 26.72 -4.24
CA ARG A 589 -4.88 26.46 -5.66
C ARG A 589 -4.34 27.55 -6.57
N LEU A 590 -4.31 28.80 -6.11
CA LEU A 590 -3.90 29.95 -6.91
C LEU A 590 -2.37 30.06 -7.08
N PHE A 591 -1.60 29.85 -6.01
CA PHE A 591 -0.15 30.12 -6.02
C PHE A 591 0.74 28.88 -6.15
N ASN A 592 0.18 27.67 -6.07
CA ASN A 592 0.95 26.46 -6.23
C ASN A 592 1.40 26.31 -7.69
N ARG A 593 2.66 25.90 -7.89
CA ARG A 593 3.29 25.72 -9.21
C ARG A 593 3.37 27.00 -10.05
N LEU A 594 3.30 28.16 -9.41
CA LEU A 594 3.48 29.45 -10.07
C LEU A 594 4.95 29.66 -10.45
N ILE A 595 5.21 29.92 -11.72
CA ILE A 595 6.55 30.18 -12.24
C ILE A 595 7.00 31.58 -11.83
N GLY A 596 8.18 31.67 -11.20
CA GLY A 596 8.80 32.93 -10.80
C GLY A 596 9.92 33.35 -11.75
N VAL A 597 10.75 32.40 -12.19
CA VAL A 597 11.90 32.67 -13.06
C VAL A 597 12.10 31.52 -14.01
N ILE A 598 12.42 31.80 -15.28
CA ILE A 598 12.92 30.80 -16.22
C ILE A 598 14.31 31.24 -16.71
N SER A 599 15.24 30.29 -16.74
CA SER A 599 16.61 30.50 -17.22
C SER A 599 16.95 29.45 -18.27
N MET A 600 17.83 29.80 -19.21
CA MET A 600 18.39 28.88 -20.20
C MET A 600 19.90 28.77 -20.00
N ASN A 601 20.47 27.64 -20.38
CA ASN A 601 21.92 27.47 -20.36
C ASN A 601 22.58 28.21 -21.54
N GLU A 602 23.89 28.37 -21.54
CA GLU A 602 24.61 29.14 -22.59
C GLU A 602 24.31 28.64 -24.01
N THR A 603 24.20 27.32 -24.19
CA THR A 603 23.92 26.66 -25.48
C THR A 603 22.45 26.66 -25.90
N ASN A 604 21.54 27.19 -25.08
CA ASN A 604 20.08 27.19 -25.31
C ASN A 604 19.41 25.81 -25.40
N GLU A 605 20.10 24.73 -25.07
CA GLU A 605 19.55 23.37 -25.15
C GLU A 605 18.69 23.01 -23.94
N TYR A 606 18.97 23.60 -22.78
CA TYR A 606 18.33 23.27 -21.51
C TYR A 606 17.68 24.49 -20.86
N VAL A 607 16.53 24.25 -20.22
CA VAL A 607 15.70 25.24 -19.54
C VAL A 607 15.56 24.86 -18.08
N ARG A 608 15.82 25.82 -17.19
CA ARG A 608 15.59 25.74 -15.74
C ARG A 608 14.41 26.62 -15.36
N ILE A 609 13.35 26.00 -14.88
CA ILE A 609 12.13 26.66 -14.45
C ILE A 609 12.11 26.70 -12.92
N GLY A 610 12.21 27.90 -12.36
CA GLY A 610 12.02 28.18 -10.93
C GLY A 610 10.56 28.48 -10.62
N TYR A 611 9.91 27.62 -9.86
CA TYR A 611 8.50 27.74 -9.50
C TYR A 611 8.26 27.62 -7.99
N LEU A 612 7.10 28.07 -7.54
CA LEU A 612 6.72 28.07 -6.13
C LEU A 612 6.11 26.71 -5.74
N SER A 613 6.66 26.10 -4.69
CA SER A 613 6.09 24.90 -4.08
C SER A 613 4.80 25.22 -3.31
N PHE A 614 4.05 24.18 -2.98
CA PHE A 614 2.87 24.29 -2.11
C PHE A 614 3.16 25.08 -0.81
N TRP A 615 4.35 24.85 -0.24
CA TRP A 615 4.82 25.45 1.02
C TRP A 615 5.47 26.83 0.86
N GLY A 616 5.47 27.42 -0.35
CA GLY A 616 6.08 28.72 -0.59
C GLY A 616 7.61 28.70 -0.68
N SER A 617 8.21 27.52 -0.84
CA SER A 617 9.65 27.37 -1.11
C SER A 617 9.89 27.37 -2.61
N ARG A 618 11.07 27.81 -3.05
CA ARG A 618 11.47 27.73 -4.46
C ARG A 618 11.82 26.28 -4.80
N CYS A 619 11.22 25.77 -5.87
CA CYS A 619 11.62 24.54 -6.54
C CYS A 619 12.18 24.88 -7.92
N ASN A 620 13.14 24.10 -8.40
CA ASN A 620 13.64 24.21 -9.77
C ASN A 620 13.29 22.92 -10.51
N LYS A 621 12.99 23.02 -11.79
CA LYS A 621 12.83 21.89 -12.71
C LYS A 621 13.68 22.13 -13.94
N TYR A 622 14.35 21.09 -14.41
CA TYR A 622 15.22 21.13 -15.58
C TYR A 622 14.61 20.29 -16.70
N MET A 623 14.64 20.82 -17.90
CA MET A 623 14.14 20.14 -19.09
C MET A 623 14.88 20.60 -20.33
N LYS A 624 14.81 19.82 -21.41
CA LYS A 624 15.31 20.25 -22.70
C LYS A 624 14.32 21.21 -23.35
N LEU A 625 14.84 22.15 -24.14
CA LEU A 625 14.01 23.11 -24.88
C LEU A 625 13.00 22.43 -25.80
N GLU A 626 13.41 21.36 -26.50
CA GLU A 626 12.56 20.57 -27.41
C GLU A 626 11.38 19.87 -26.72
N ASP A 627 11.43 19.72 -25.39
CA ASP A 627 10.37 19.07 -24.61
C ASP A 627 9.32 20.07 -24.11
N VAL A 628 9.55 21.38 -24.27
CA VAL A 628 8.61 22.44 -23.90
C VAL A 628 7.55 22.57 -24.99
N ILE A 629 6.26 22.50 -24.62
CA ILE A 629 5.16 22.73 -25.56
C ILE A 629 5.06 24.24 -25.82
N PRO A 630 5.11 24.71 -27.09
CA PRO A 630 4.95 26.11 -27.43
C PRO A 630 3.62 26.70 -26.92
N LEU A 631 3.64 27.98 -26.51
CA LEU A 631 2.45 28.60 -25.92
C LEU A 631 1.26 28.67 -26.88
N THR A 632 1.52 28.73 -28.19
CA THR A 632 0.51 28.76 -29.27
C THR A 632 -0.30 27.47 -29.39
N GLU A 633 0.25 26.33 -28.99
CA GLU A 633 -0.44 25.01 -29.00
C GLU A 633 -1.16 24.73 -27.66
N SER A 634 -0.80 25.45 -26.59
CA SER A 634 -1.28 25.25 -25.22
C SER A 634 -2.61 25.96 -24.92
N ASN A 635 -3.67 25.67 -25.66
CA ASN A 635 -4.90 26.49 -25.66
C ASN A 635 -5.84 26.32 -24.45
N THR A 636 -5.33 26.18 -23.22
CA THR A 636 -6.15 26.06 -21.98
C THR A 636 -5.58 26.84 -20.79
N GLY A 637 -5.66 28.17 -20.82
CA GLY A 637 -5.42 29.03 -19.64
C GLY A 637 -6.59 29.01 -18.65
N VAL A 638 -6.32 29.30 -17.37
CA VAL A 638 -7.39 29.51 -16.34
C VAL A 638 -7.98 30.92 -16.46
N SER A 639 -7.22 31.84 -17.06
CA SER A 639 -7.61 33.21 -17.46
C SER A 639 -6.52 33.76 -18.40
N ASP A 640 -6.80 34.84 -19.15
CA ASP A 640 -5.81 35.55 -20.00
C ASP A 640 -4.53 35.99 -19.26
N LYS A 641 -4.54 35.97 -17.92
CA LYS A 641 -3.43 36.40 -17.06
C LYS A 641 -2.47 35.26 -16.67
N ILE A 642 -2.90 34.00 -16.71
CA ILE A 642 -2.08 32.84 -16.31
C ILE A 642 -2.27 31.71 -17.32
N MET A 643 -1.20 31.43 -18.07
CA MET A 643 -1.14 30.33 -19.03
C MET A 643 -0.54 29.07 -18.39
N ARG A 644 -0.79 27.91 -19.01
CA ARG A 644 -0.28 26.62 -18.54
C ARG A 644 0.92 26.21 -19.37
N LEU A 645 2.10 26.22 -18.75
CA LEU A 645 3.30 25.67 -19.37
C LEU A 645 3.30 24.15 -19.19
N GLN A 646 3.40 23.43 -20.31
CA GLN A 646 3.34 21.97 -20.38
C GLN A 646 4.57 21.43 -21.12
N GLN A 647 4.81 20.13 -20.98
CA GLN A 647 5.90 19.42 -21.62
C GLN A 647 5.39 18.18 -22.36
N TYR A 648 6.05 17.77 -23.45
CA TYR A 648 5.62 16.59 -24.23
C TYR A 648 5.84 15.29 -23.45
N SER A 649 6.91 15.21 -22.64
CA SER A 649 7.30 14.00 -21.92
C SER A 649 6.46 13.68 -20.67
N SER A 650 5.73 14.65 -20.10
CA SER A 650 4.88 14.38 -18.94
C SER A 650 3.72 15.36 -18.77
N ASN A 651 2.64 14.87 -18.17
CA ASN A 651 1.39 15.62 -17.94
C ASN A 651 1.47 16.63 -16.77
N GLU A 652 2.67 17.04 -16.36
CA GLU A 652 2.82 18.06 -15.32
C GLU A 652 2.58 19.47 -15.87
N ILE A 653 1.68 20.19 -15.22
CA ILE A 653 1.31 21.56 -15.56
C ILE A 653 1.95 22.54 -14.57
N LEU A 654 2.64 23.55 -15.09
CA LEU A 654 3.13 24.72 -14.35
C LEU A 654 2.35 25.97 -14.78
N ASN A 655 2.13 26.89 -13.84
CA ASN A 655 1.36 28.11 -14.07
C ASN A 655 2.30 29.26 -14.43
N LEU A 656 2.23 29.77 -15.66
CA LEU A 656 3.03 30.86 -16.19
C LEU A 656 2.26 32.18 -16.13
N PRO A 657 2.64 33.13 -15.27
CA PRO A 657 2.08 34.48 -15.29
C PRO A 657 2.41 35.22 -16.59
N MET A 658 1.43 35.94 -17.14
CA MET A 658 1.63 36.80 -18.33
C MET A 658 1.69 38.29 -17.98
N PHE A 659 1.46 38.67 -16.72
CA PHE A 659 1.39 40.05 -16.24
C PHE A 659 2.55 40.39 -15.30
N ASN A 660 2.98 41.65 -15.25
CA ASN A 660 4.09 42.12 -14.40
C ASN A 660 5.36 41.25 -14.55
N VAL A 661 5.67 40.92 -15.81
CA VAL A 661 6.78 40.09 -16.24
C VAL A 661 7.83 40.96 -16.92
N GLU A 662 9.09 40.63 -16.69
CA GLU A 662 10.22 41.15 -17.44
C GLU A 662 10.86 40.00 -18.24
N LEU A 663 11.02 40.24 -19.54
CA LEU A 663 11.81 39.38 -20.42
C LEU A 663 13.23 39.95 -20.45
N LEU A 664 14.17 39.22 -19.87
CA LEU A 664 15.55 39.67 -19.68
C LEU A 664 16.42 39.41 -20.91
N ASP A 665 16.00 38.47 -21.77
CA ASP A 665 16.64 38.15 -23.04
C ASP A 665 15.54 37.85 -24.07
N SER A 666 15.27 38.82 -24.96
CA SER A 666 14.18 38.75 -25.93
C SER A 666 14.41 37.69 -27.02
N GLU A 667 15.66 37.40 -27.38
CA GLU A 667 15.98 36.38 -28.38
C GLU A 667 15.72 34.99 -27.82
N ARG A 668 16.22 34.71 -26.61
CA ARG A 668 15.98 33.43 -25.91
C ARG A 668 14.52 33.25 -25.51
N ALA A 669 13.82 34.34 -25.19
CA ALA A 669 12.38 34.30 -24.90
C ALA A 669 11.56 33.93 -26.15
N THR A 670 11.94 34.46 -27.32
CA THR A 670 11.31 34.10 -28.60
C THR A 670 11.59 32.63 -28.96
N LEU A 671 12.80 32.15 -28.68
CA LEU A 671 13.16 30.74 -28.85
C LEU A 671 12.35 29.80 -27.94
N LEU A 672 12.09 30.19 -26.70
CA LEU A 672 11.37 29.38 -25.71
C LEU A 672 9.85 29.41 -25.87
N PHE A 673 9.28 30.58 -26.15
CA PHE A 673 7.82 30.79 -26.12
C PHE A 673 7.20 30.96 -27.52
N GLY A 674 8.02 31.18 -28.56
CA GLY A 674 7.55 31.59 -29.87
C GLY A 674 7.20 33.08 -29.88
N ASP A 675 5.92 33.41 -30.07
CA ASP A 675 5.46 34.80 -30.15
C ASP A 675 5.49 35.51 -28.79
N THR A 676 6.47 36.40 -28.60
CA THR A 676 6.66 37.17 -27.37
C THR A 676 5.70 38.35 -27.23
N ASN A 677 4.93 38.69 -28.28
CA ASN A 677 3.89 39.74 -28.21
C ASN A 677 2.74 39.40 -27.24
N LEU A 678 2.60 38.12 -26.88
CA LEU A 678 1.63 37.66 -25.88
C LEU A 678 1.86 38.28 -24.49
N PHE A 679 3.12 38.59 -24.14
CA PHE A 679 3.47 39.23 -22.87
C PHE A 679 3.23 40.75 -22.89
N SER A 680 3.31 41.40 -24.05
CA SER A 680 3.09 42.85 -24.20
C SER A 680 1.61 43.22 -24.38
N LEU A 681 0.81 42.36 -25.02
CA LEU A 681 -0.64 42.51 -25.15
C LEU A 681 -1.38 42.44 -23.79
N SER A 682 -0.87 41.63 -22.85
CA SER A 682 -1.40 41.55 -21.48
C SER A 682 -1.07 42.80 -20.65
N ALA A 683 0.09 43.41 -20.88
CA ALA A 683 0.52 44.63 -20.21
C ALA A 683 -0.28 45.88 -20.63
N LYS A 684 -0.62 46.03 -21.92
CA LYS A 684 -1.45 47.15 -22.44
C LYS A 684 -2.92 47.10 -22.03
N LYS A 685 -3.42 45.97 -21.53
CA LYS A 685 -4.79 45.80 -21.02
C LYS A 685 -4.93 46.20 -19.53
N MET A 686 -3.84 46.66 -18.90
CA MET A 686 -3.76 47.00 -17.48
C MET A 686 -3.56 48.49 -17.19
N GLU A 687 -3.28 49.31 -18.21
CA GLU A 687 -3.58 50.75 -18.19
C GLU A 687 -5.05 50.96 -18.55
#